data_AF-A0A9X4QPA7-F1
#
_entry.id   AF-A0A9X4QPA7-F1
#
_cell.length_a   1.000
_cell.length_b   1.000
_cell.length_c   1.000
_cell.angle_alpha   90.00
_cell.angle_beta   90.00
_cell.angle_gamma   90.00
#
_symmetry.space_group_name_H-M   'P 1'
#
loop_
_entity.id
_entity.type
_entity.pdbx_description
1 polymer ?
#
loop_
_entity_poly.entity_id
_entity_poly.type
_entity_poly.pdbx_seq_one_letter_code
_entity_poly.pdbx_strand_id
1 'polypeptide(L)'
;MIVRAKALLPEAAVLSRLVSRREIEDIEIPYGPMDVLSQQAVAIVSMDDWRADDLLRLVRRSDSYRGYDERRFREMLKVLSGFYPFFKPLLDWDARSDLLTARAVGRAAAVRGAGTIPQSGGYPVHHMDSRAHLGELDEEFIQESRVGDVFQLGAGSWMIREIKNDRVYVAEAANRFSEVPFWRNEAGGRSYELGQKIGAFWREIAGRLGLDEEADGADGANGANAARERAYDDEVATWLRGEFGMDAAASESLIGHVRAQRRASAVPTDARIVVEHYRDVMNQTHMVIHNFFGTSVNRAWLLALQRQFELLMPYRLYGNAKDNGIEIVLPEWDASWMRILSQVSTANVETLLSEAVTGSPLLAVAFRKIAETSLLLARSFTRTPMWQKRLRSEELLRKALPYGAQFPYLGEAMREALHEYLSFGDLRRMLEAVEEGRIEIVVRETPYPSPLASQFMADYVNMRIYEGDGLDESTRRQILQINHELARELFGGADAGPAVSEEAMAQMQASLSSPSREPEGPADLVSLLKNRGDLTAGEIVKAAGERSLSWLSGLEESGAAVAIRMPGDEEPRYFVSDEAELYARFPQDPASVLFILGRYADQRMSFTEADLVERYPLLDLPGAADAVRLLLERELIQRAPHASGEDERLWTSVQVASKLVRWSVRHARSQAEPADAIRWCSQIALLQHALPGSQMQGGEGLLAAIGKLQGLFLPLSHWETLILPARVQGYRKEDLDLLCATGEVLWIGRREEEEREGKIAFFLADDKALYEPYAEAARRREATTRHPQLAKLIRESGASFLTKLSRETDTRPSELLPALIDLAWEGLVSNDQFAPLRLHADQAGGQASVPRTDGFGAWTLVRRVRLA
;
A
#
# COMPACT_ATOMS: atom_id res chain seq x y z
N MET A 1 26.19 -24.56 7.40
CA MET A 1 25.30 -23.40 7.54
C MET A 1 25.84 -22.50 8.64
N ILE A 2 25.75 -21.17 8.49
CA ILE A 2 26.08 -20.22 9.57
C ILE A 2 24.77 -19.60 10.04
N VAL A 3 24.44 -19.77 11.31
CA VAL A 3 23.17 -19.32 11.89
C VAL A 3 23.34 -17.95 12.55
N ARG A 4 22.49 -16.98 12.20
CA ARG A 4 22.61 -15.59 12.67
C ARG A 4 21.88 -15.30 13.99
N ALA A 5 20.95 -16.17 14.40
CA ALA A 5 20.15 -16.01 15.62
C ALA A 5 19.90 -17.35 16.31
N LYS A 6 19.88 -17.36 17.66
CA LYS A 6 19.67 -18.58 18.46
C LYS A 6 18.35 -19.30 18.14
N ALA A 7 17.30 -18.54 17.83
CA ALA A 7 15.98 -19.08 17.48
C ALA A 7 15.97 -19.93 16.20
N LEU A 8 16.95 -19.76 15.31
CA LEU A 8 17.08 -20.51 14.06
C LEU A 8 17.95 -21.77 14.18
N LEU A 9 18.60 -21.98 15.33
CA LEU A 9 19.42 -23.17 15.58
C LEU A 9 18.63 -24.49 15.45
N PRO A 10 17.39 -24.62 15.95
CA PRO A 10 16.65 -25.87 15.82
C PRO A 10 16.36 -26.23 14.36
N GLU A 11 15.93 -25.24 13.57
CA GLU A 11 15.62 -25.43 12.17
C GLU A 11 16.86 -25.78 11.36
N ALA A 12 17.97 -25.06 11.56
CA ALA A 12 19.24 -25.36 10.89
C ALA A 12 19.78 -26.76 11.23
N ALA A 13 19.60 -27.21 12.48
CA ALA A 13 19.96 -28.56 12.88
C ALA A 13 19.13 -29.60 12.11
N VAL A 14 17.81 -29.46 12.12
CA VAL A 14 16.89 -30.38 11.41
C VAL A 14 17.20 -30.41 9.91
N LEU A 15 17.35 -29.25 9.28
CA LEU A 15 17.72 -29.15 7.86
C LEU A 15 19.06 -29.83 7.56
N SER A 16 20.08 -29.63 8.41
CA SER A 16 21.38 -30.29 8.28
C SER A 16 21.24 -31.82 8.24
N ARG A 17 20.40 -32.38 9.11
CA ARG A 17 20.11 -33.82 9.15
C ARG A 17 19.32 -34.30 7.92
N LEU A 18 18.34 -33.51 7.44
CA LEU A 18 17.57 -33.88 6.25
C LEU A 18 18.44 -33.87 4.99
N VAL A 19 19.28 -32.85 4.84
CA VAL A 19 20.25 -32.74 3.74
C VAL A 19 21.23 -33.90 3.75
N SER A 20 21.77 -34.28 4.92
CA SER A 20 22.70 -35.42 5.02
C SER A 20 22.05 -36.75 4.65
N ARG A 21 20.74 -36.90 4.95
CA ARG A 21 19.93 -38.08 4.60
C ARG A 21 19.32 -38.02 3.20
N ARG A 22 19.44 -36.89 2.50
CA ARG A 22 18.77 -36.61 1.20
C ARG A 22 17.24 -36.75 1.29
N GLU A 23 16.68 -36.46 2.46
CA GLU A 23 15.25 -36.30 2.63
C GLU A 23 14.88 -34.89 2.15
N ILE A 24 14.10 -34.82 1.07
CA ILE A 24 13.54 -33.57 0.53
C ILE A 24 12.02 -33.64 0.61
N GLU A 25 11.37 -32.49 0.52
CA GLU A 25 9.92 -32.37 0.44
C GLU A 25 9.36 -33.05 -0.82
N ASP A 26 8.13 -33.54 -0.73
CA ASP A 26 7.44 -34.13 -1.88
C ASP A 26 7.11 -33.07 -2.93
N ILE A 27 7.22 -33.44 -4.21
CA ILE A 27 6.83 -32.57 -5.32
C ILE A 27 5.31 -32.68 -5.51
N GLU A 28 4.58 -31.67 -5.09
CA GLU A 28 3.14 -31.58 -5.33
C GLU A 28 2.84 -31.04 -6.74
N ILE A 29 2.16 -31.84 -7.56
CA ILE A 29 1.73 -31.44 -8.90
C ILE A 29 0.36 -30.73 -8.78
N PRO A 30 0.21 -29.50 -9.30
CA PRO A 30 -1.08 -28.82 -9.29
C PRO A 30 -2.07 -29.48 -10.27
N TYR A 31 -3.28 -29.78 -9.79
CA TYR A 31 -4.35 -30.40 -10.57
C TYR A 31 -5.48 -29.42 -10.88
N GLY A 32 -5.83 -29.33 -12.16
CA GLY A 32 -6.91 -28.48 -12.66
C GLY A 32 -6.76 -26.98 -12.40
N PRO A 33 -5.58 -26.33 -12.57
CA PRO A 33 -5.50 -24.87 -12.55
C PRO A 33 -6.23 -24.31 -13.77
N MET A 34 -7.32 -23.58 -13.53
CA MET A 34 -8.22 -23.14 -14.60
C MET A 34 -7.59 -22.03 -15.44
N ASP A 35 -6.80 -21.16 -14.82
CA ASP A 35 -6.12 -20.06 -15.48
C ASP A 35 -5.13 -20.53 -16.57
N VAL A 36 -4.31 -21.54 -16.26
CA VAL A 36 -3.40 -22.16 -17.24
C VAL A 36 -4.20 -22.85 -18.35
N LEU A 37 -5.33 -23.49 -18.01
CA LEU A 37 -6.19 -24.12 -19.01
C LEU A 37 -6.80 -23.09 -19.97
N SER A 38 -7.26 -21.95 -19.45
CA SER A 38 -7.80 -20.85 -20.26
C SER A 38 -6.79 -20.33 -21.26
N GLN A 39 -5.55 -20.11 -20.80
CA GLN A 39 -4.44 -19.70 -21.64
C GLN A 39 -4.19 -20.69 -22.79
N GLN A 40 -4.13 -21.99 -22.47
CA GLN A 40 -3.89 -23.05 -23.45
C GLN A 40 -5.08 -23.23 -24.40
N ALA A 41 -6.32 -23.15 -23.90
CA ALA A 41 -7.52 -23.25 -24.72
C ALA A 41 -7.56 -22.11 -25.77
N VAL A 42 -7.30 -20.87 -25.35
CA VAL A 42 -7.22 -19.73 -26.28
C VAL A 42 -6.09 -19.92 -27.28
N ALA A 43 -4.93 -20.45 -26.87
CA ALA A 43 -3.80 -20.71 -27.77
C ALA A 43 -4.10 -21.82 -28.80
N ILE A 44 -4.77 -22.91 -28.39
CA ILE A 44 -5.14 -24.02 -29.26
C ILE A 44 -6.19 -23.55 -30.30
N VAL A 45 -7.26 -22.90 -29.83
CA VAL A 45 -8.33 -22.36 -30.70
C VAL A 45 -7.81 -21.24 -31.61
N SER A 46 -6.71 -20.56 -31.23
CA SER A 46 -6.09 -19.54 -32.08
C SER A 46 -5.49 -20.09 -33.37
N MET A 47 -5.12 -21.37 -33.39
CA MET A 47 -4.49 -22.04 -34.52
C MET A 47 -5.51 -22.66 -35.46
N ASP A 48 -6.49 -23.37 -34.92
CA ASP A 48 -7.53 -24.09 -35.68
C ASP A 48 -8.88 -23.98 -34.95
N ASP A 49 -9.98 -24.29 -35.65
CA ASP A 49 -11.30 -24.39 -35.03
C ASP A 49 -11.46 -25.74 -34.32
N TRP A 50 -12.07 -25.74 -33.14
CA TRP A 50 -12.21 -26.94 -32.30
C TRP A 50 -13.65 -27.15 -31.86
N ARG A 51 -14.09 -28.40 -31.75
CA ARG A 51 -15.28 -28.72 -30.93
C ARG A 51 -14.89 -28.69 -29.45
N ALA A 52 -15.75 -28.14 -28.60
CA ALA A 52 -15.43 -28.03 -27.16
C ALA A 52 -15.17 -29.43 -26.54
N ASP A 53 -15.95 -30.43 -26.93
CA ASP A 53 -15.74 -31.82 -26.50
C ASP A 53 -14.39 -32.40 -26.92
N ASP A 54 -13.93 -32.11 -28.13
CA ASP A 54 -12.62 -32.57 -28.65
C ASP A 54 -11.47 -31.90 -27.90
N LEU A 55 -11.62 -30.60 -27.62
CA LEU A 55 -10.63 -29.86 -26.83
C LEU A 55 -10.54 -30.43 -25.41
N LEU A 56 -11.68 -30.71 -24.76
CA LEU A 56 -11.70 -31.33 -23.43
C LEU A 56 -11.06 -32.73 -23.45
N ARG A 57 -11.33 -33.55 -24.48
CA ARG A 57 -10.68 -34.85 -24.68
C ARG A 57 -9.16 -34.73 -24.81
N LEU A 58 -8.67 -33.71 -25.52
CA LEU A 58 -7.24 -33.44 -25.65
C LEU A 58 -6.64 -33.06 -24.29
N VAL A 59 -7.28 -32.12 -23.58
CA VAL A 59 -6.83 -31.62 -22.28
C VAL A 59 -6.73 -32.76 -21.25
N ARG A 60 -7.74 -33.64 -21.20
CA ARG A 60 -7.77 -34.81 -20.28
C ARG A 60 -6.68 -35.87 -20.54
N ARG A 61 -5.87 -35.74 -21.61
CA ARG A 61 -4.68 -36.59 -21.81
C ARG A 61 -3.48 -36.17 -20.97
N SER A 62 -3.47 -34.93 -20.49
CA SER A 62 -2.45 -34.44 -19.56
C SER A 62 -2.72 -34.94 -18.14
N ASP A 63 -1.68 -35.04 -17.33
CA ASP A 63 -1.80 -35.54 -15.95
C ASP A 63 -2.59 -34.57 -15.06
N SER A 64 -2.23 -33.28 -15.08
CA SER A 64 -2.90 -32.22 -14.32
C SER A 64 -4.39 -32.05 -14.61
N TYR A 65 -4.88 -32.49 -15.78
CA TYR A 65 -6.28 -32.32 -16.19
C TYR A 65 -7.02 -33.63 -16.48
N ARG A 66 -6.46 -34.79 -16.13
CA ARG A 66 -7.03 -36.11 -16.46
C ARG A 66 -8.50 -36.26 -16.02
N GLY A 67 -8.82 -35.73 -14.84
CA GLY A 67 -10.17 -35.73 -14.25
C GLY A 67 -10.89 -34.39 -14.32
N TYR A 68 -10.49 -33.46 -15.20
CA TYR A 68 -11.06 -32.11 -15.18
C TYR A 68 -12.57 -32.12 -15.48
N ASP A 69 -13.33 -31.45 -14.63
CA ASP A 69 -14.79 -31.41 -14.68
C ASP A 69 -15.31 -30.72 -15.95
N GLU A 70 -16.30 -31.34 -16.60
CA GLU A 70 -16.85 -30.82 -17.85
C GLU A 70 -17.65 -29.53 -17.63
N ARG A 71 -18.43 -29.46 -16.54
CA ARG A 71 -19.20 -28.26 -16.22
C ARG A 71 -18.27 -27.08 -16.02
N ARG A 72 -17.21 -27.26 -15.23
CA ARG A 72 -16.17 -26.24 -15.00
C ARG A 72 -15.48 -25.80 -16.30
N PHE A 73 -15.19 -26.73 -17.20
CA PHE A 73 -14.64 -26.42 -18.52
C PHE A 73 -15.60 -25.55 -19.36
N ARG A 74 -16.90 -25.88 -19.38
CA ARG A 74 -17.90 -25.08 -20.10
C ARG A 74 -18.11 -23.70 -19.46
N GLU A 75 -18.10 -23.58 -18.14
CA GLU A 75 -18.14 -22.30 -17.42
C GLU A 75 -16.93 -21.41 -17.78
N MET A 76 -15.73 -22.00 -17.87
CA MET A 76 -14.54 -21.31 -18.36
C MET A 76 -14.73 -20.80 -19.79
N LEU A 77 -15.27 -21.62 -20.70
CA LEU A 77 -15.54 -21.22 -22.08
C LEU A 77 -16.57 -20.08 -22.17
N LYS A 78 -17.62 -20.07 -21.33
CA LYS A 78 -18.58 -18.94 -21.26
C LYS A 78 -17.89 -17.61 -20.98
N VAL A 79 -16.92 -17.59 -20.06
CA VAL A 79 -16.16 -16.38 -19.78
C VAL A 79 -15.29 -15.98 -20.97
N LEU A 80 -14.57 -16.94 -21.57
CA LEU A 80 -13.68 -16.68 -22.70
C LEU A 80 -14.42 -16.27 -23.97
N SER A 81 -15.68 -16.70 -24.14
CA SER A 81 -16.59 -16.29 -25.22
C SER A 81 -17.35 -15.00 -24.94
N GLY A 82 -17.11 -14.35 -23.80
CA GLY A 82 -17.64 -13.03 -23.46
C GLY A 82 -19.07 -13.03 -22.97
N PHE A 83 -19.53 -14.10 -22.31
CA PHE A 83 -20.85 -14.12 -21.64
C PHE A 83 -21.01 -12.99 -20.60
N TYR A 84 -19.91 -12.62 -19.93
CA TYR A 84 -19.91 -11.52 -18.96
C TYR A 84 -19.53 -10.19 -19.64
N PRO A 85 -20.33 -9.12 -19.50
CA PRO A 85 -20.21 -7.89 -20.29
C PRO A 85 -19.00 -7.02 -19.91
N PHE A 86 -18.34 -7.31 -18.79
CA PHE A 86 -17.20 -6.55 -18.29
C PHE A 86 -15.84 -7.05 -18.82
N PHE A 87 -15.82 -8.11 -19.64
CA PHE A 87 -14.61 -8.67 -20.22
C PHE A 87 -14.70 -8.74 -21.75
N LYS A 88 -13.55 -8.59 -22.42
CA LYS A 88 -13.48 -8.70 -23.89
C LYS A 88 -13.27 -10.16 -24.31
N PRO A 89 -14.18 -10.77 -25.07
CA PRO A 89 -14.06 -12.16 -25.51
C PRO A 89 -12.74 -12.44 -26.25
N LEU A 90 -12.13 -13.59 -25.96
CA LEU A 90 -10.88 -14.06 -26.57
C LEU A 90 -11.12 -15.09 -27.67
N LEU A 91 -12.21 -15.83 -27.59
CA LEU A 91 -12.65 -16.79 -28.59
C LEU A 91 -14.14 -16.59 -28.86
N ASP A 92 -14.64 -17.14 -29.95
CA ASP A 92 -16.08 -17.26 -30.19
C ASP A 92 -16.48 -18.72 -29.93
N TRP A 93 -17.63 -18.91 -29.30
CA TRP A 93 -18.21 -20.22 -29.04
C TRP A 93 -19.65 -20.23 -29.50
N ASP A 94 -19.96 -21.08 -30.47
CA ASP A 94 -21.34 -21.38 -30.86
C ASP A 94 -21.85 -22.55 -30.00
N ALA A 95 -22.70 -22.24 -29.03
CA ALA A 95 -23.25 -23.21 -28.10
C ALA A 95 -24.11 -24.31 -28.77
N ARG A 96 -24.61 -24.09 -30.00
CA ARG A 96 -25.45 -25.08 -30.71
C ARG A 96 -24.60 -26.08 -31.48
N SER A 97 -23.60 -25.59 -32.23
CA SER A 97 -22.70 -26.46 -32.98
C SER A 97 -21.55 -27.01 -32.13
N ASP A 98 -21.38 -26.48 -30.91
CA ASP A 98 -20.28 -26.72 -29.98
C ASP A 98 -18.90 -26.35 -30.58
N LEU A 99 -18.89 -25.41 -31.53
CA LEU A 99 -17.70 -25.00 -32.27
C LEU A 99 -17.05 -23.77 -31.64
N LEU A 100 -15.74 -23.85 -31.42
CA LEU A 100 -14.86 -22.79 -30.94
C LEU A 100 -14.04 -22.25 -32.11
N THR A 101 -14.07 -20.94 -32.32
CA THR A 101 -13.33 -20.28 -33.40
C THR A 101 -12.47 -19.13 -32.89
N ALA A 102 -11.35 -18.88 -33.58
CA ALA A 102 -10.39 -17.86 -33.18
C ALA A 102 -10.93 -16.43 -33.33
N ARG A 103 -10.62 -15.55 -32.36
CA ARG A 103 -10.71 -14.09 -32.53
C ARG A 103 -9.33 -13.47 -32.69
N ALA A 104 -9.24 -12.36 -33.43
CA ALA A 104 -7.99 -11.62 -33.59
C ALA A 104 -7.39 -11.18 -32.24
N VAL A 105 -8.25 -10.79 -31.29
CA VAL A 105 -7.86 -10.42 -29.92
C VAL A 105 -7.27 -11.62 -29.18
N GLY A 106 -7.89 -12.80 -29.28
CA GLY A 106 -7.39 -14.05 -28.69
C GLY A 106 -6.03 -14.45 -29.21
N ARG A 107 -5.83 -14.42 -30.54
CA ARG A 107 -4.51 -14.70 -31.17
C ARG A 107 -3.42 -13.79 -30.62
N ALA A 108 -3.70 -12.50 -30.55
CA ALA A 108 -2.76 -11.52 -30.01
C ALA A 108 -2.48 -11.76 -28.51
N ALA A 109 -3.51 -12.11 -27.74
CA ALA A 109 -3.39 -12.42 -26.32
C ALA A 109 -2.58 -13.70 -26.07
N ALA A 110 -2.77 -14.75 -26.85
CA ALA A 110 -2.02 -16.00 -26.73
C ALA A 110 -0.51 -15.79 -26.96
N VAL A 111 -0.13 -15.01 -27.97
CA VAL A 111 1.29 -14.73 -28.28
C VAL A 111 1.95 -13.85 -27.21
N ARG A 112 1.27 -12.79 -26.76
CA ARG A 112 1.82 -11.85 -25.75
C ARG A 112 1.77 -12.40 -24.33
N GLY A 113 0.78 -13.26 -24.10
CA GLY A 113 0.33 -13.71 -22.80
C GLY A 113 0.96 -15.01 -22.33
N ALA A 114 1.80 -15.65 -23.15
CA ALA A 114 2.40 -16.95 -22.85
C ALA A 114 3.19 -16.95 -21.53
N GLY A 115 3.10 -18.05 -20.78
CA GLY A 115 3.79 -18.28 -19.51
C GLY A 115 2.89 -18.17 -18.28
N THR A 116 3.25 -18.95 -17.26
CA THR A 116 2.54 -19.10 -15.98
C THR A 116 3.18 -18.33 -14.83
N ILE A 117 4.35 -17.74 -15.05
CA ILE A 117 5.04 -16.91 -14.06
C ILE A 117 4.32 -15.55 -14.04
N PRO A 118 3.53 -15.20 -13.01
CA PRO A 118 2.99 -13.86 -12.87
C PRO A 118 4.13 -12.84 -12.88
N GLN A 119 3.89 -11.66 -13.44
CA GLN A 119 4.87 -10.61 -13.38
C GLN A 119 4.84 -10.02 -11.97
N SER A 120 5.79 -10.41 -11.12
CA SER A 120 5.96 -9.76 -9.82
C SER A 120 6.52 -8.35 -10.05
N GLY A 121 5.96 -7.42 -9.30
CA GLY A 121 6.30 -6.01 -9.35
C GLY A 121 6.97 -5.60 -8.07
N GLY A 122 8.01 -4.77 -8.18
CA GLY A 122 8.47 -4.00 -7.02
C GLY A 122 7.32 -3.18 -6.47
N TYR A 123 7.04 -3.34 -5.18
CA TYR A 123 6.15 -2.53 -4.39
C TYR A 123 6.93 -1.30 -3.94
N PRO A 124 6.61 -0.08 -4.43
CA PRO A 124 7.37 1.11 -4.08
C PRO A 124 7.28 1.38 -2.58
N VAL A 125 8.43 1.57 -1.95
CA VAL A 125 8.58 1.94 -0.55
C VAL A 125 8.90 3.41 -0.46
N HIS A 126 8.09 4.14 0.29
CA HIS A 126 8.25 5.57 0.53
C HIS A 126 8.41 5.86 2.02
N HIS A 127 9.21 6.84 2.36
CA HIS A 127 9.21 7.38 3.71
C HIS A 127 7.87 8.04 4.03
N MET A 128 7.32 7.85 5.24
CA MET A 128 6.02 8.40 5.65
C MET A 128 6.01 9.94 5.58
N ASP A 129 6.98 10.59 6.24
CA ASP A 129 7.00 12.05 6.38
C ASP A 129 7.51 12.75 5.12
N SER A 130 8.73 12.42 4.66
CA SER A 130 9.34 13.08 3.50
C SER A 130 8.74 12.64 2.16
N ARG A 131 7.92 11.57 2.13
CA ARG A 131 7.41 10.91 0.92
C ARG A 131 8.49 10.47 -0.08
N ALA A 132 9.77 10.53 0.32
CA ALA A 132 10.91 10.15 -0.50
C ALA A 132 10.83 8.66 -0.86
N HIS A 133 11.14 8.33 -2.11
CA HIS A 133 11.22 6.95 -2.56
C HIS A 133 12.51 6.30 -2.03
N LEU A 134 12.36 5.22 -1.27
CA LEU A 134 13.47 4.52 -0.60
C LEU A 134 13.93 3.28 -1.39
N GLY A 135 13.01 2.66 -2.13
CA GLY A 135 13.29 1.48 -2.94
C GLY A 135 12.03 0.68 -3.23
N GLU A 136 12.18 -0.57 -3.62
CA GLU A 136 11.07 -1.46 -3.96
C GLU A 136 11.18 -2.77 -3.18
N LEU A 137 10.05 -3.34 -2.78
CA LEU A 137 9.94 -4.66 -2.13
C LEU A 137 9.22 -5.67 -3.02
N ASP A 138 9.43 -6.96 -2.79
CA ASP A 138 8.57 -7.97 -3.42
C ASP A 138 7.14 -7.87 -2.89
N GLU A 139 6.17 -8.15 -3.76
CA GLU A 139 4.76 -8.08 -3.42
C GLU A 139 4.32 -9.24 -2.52
N GLU A 140 4.96 -10.42 -2.63
CA GLU A 140 4.70 -11.54 -1.72
C GLU A 140 5.19 -11.21 -0.31
N PHE A 141 6.35 -10.55 -0.19
CA PHE A 141 6.83 -10.04 1.09
C PHE A 141 5.84 -9.04 1.72
N ILE A 142 5.34 -8.06 0.93
CA ILE A 142 4.32 -7.11 1.41
C ILE A 142 3.01 -7.81 1.81
N GLN A 143 2.66 -8.91 1.16
CA GLN A 143 1.48 -9.67 1.55
C GLN A 143 1.66 -10.38 2.87
N GLU A 144 2.83 -10.94 3.14
CA GLU A 144 3.15 -11.56 4.43
C GLU A 144 3.35 -10.54 5.54
N SER A 145 3.72 -9.31 5.16
CA SER A 145 3.93 -8.20 6.07
C SER A 145 2.64 -7.57 6.60
N ARG A 146 2.73 -6.98 7.79
CA ARG A 146 1.72 -6.17 8.47
C ARG A 146 2.26 -4.79 8.83
N VAL A 147 1.34 -3.89 9.18
CA VAL A 147 1.71 -2.61 9.79
C VAL A 147 2.37 -2.88 11.15
N GLY A 148 3.54 -2.30 11.37
CA GLY A 148 4.41 -2.55 12.53
C GLY A 148 5.65 -3.38 12.22
N ASP A 149 5.65 -4.15 11.11
CA ASP A 149 6.76 -5.03 10.77
C ASP A 149 8.01 -4.23 10.38
N VAL A 150 9.18 -4.74 10.79
CA VAL A 150 10.48 -4.10 10.54
C VAL A 150 11.31 -4.93 9.58
N PHE A 151 11.70 -4.33 8.46
CA PHE A 151 12.46 -4.98 7.40
C PHE A 151 13.71 -4.18 7.00
N GLN A 152 14.71 -4.87 6.45
CA GLN A 152 15.93 -4.22 5.97
C GLN A 152 15.79 -3.82 4.51
N LEU A 153 16.11 -2.55 4.20
CA LEU A 153 16.22 -2.07 2.82
C LEU A 153 17.50 -1.25 2.69
N GLY A 154 18.45 -1.79 1.92
CA GLY A 154 19.82 -1.29 1.89
C GLY A 154 20.53 -1.51 3.23
N ALA A 155 21.08 -0.45 3.81
CA ALA A 155 21.72 -0.48 5.13
C ALA A 155 20.80 -0.01 6.28
N GLY A 156 19.58 0.43 5.97
CA GLY A 156 18.62 0.94 6.94
C GLY A 156 17.58 -0.10 7.33
N SER A 157 17.17 -0.05 8.60
CA SER A 157 15.98 -0.77 9.10
C SER A 157 14.76 0.14 8.97
N TRP A 158 13.69 -0.37 8.36
CA TRP A 158 12.48 0.37 8.06
C TRP A 158 11.27 -0.34 8.64
N MET A 159 10.35 0.43 9.21
CA MET A 159 9.11 -0.09 9.79
C MET A 159 7.91 0.28 8.93
N ILE A 160 7.07 -0.70 8.61
CA ILE A 160 5.84 -0.50 7.86
C ILE A 160 4.83 0.28 8.70
N ARG A 161 4.35 1.40 8.16
CA ARG A 161 3.35 2.26 8.79
C ARG A 161 2.00 2.20 8.10
N GLU A 162 2.01 2.09 6.79
CA GLU A 162 0.80 2.05 5.99
C GLU A 162 1.08 1.25 4.72
N ILE A 163 0.29 0.21 4.48
CA ILE A 163 0.30 -0.55 3.22
C ILE A 163 -0.90 -0.06 2.41
N LYS A 164 -0.65 0.73 1.35
CA LYS A 164 -1.67 1.09 0.35
C LYS A 164 -1.55 0.15 -0.83
N ASN A 165 -2.61 -0.01 -1.62
CA ASN A 165 -2.66 -0.89 -2.80
C ASN A 165 -1.53 -0.64 -3.83
N ASP A 166 -0.93 0.55 -3.87
CA ASP A 166 0.10 0.93 -4.85
C ASP A 166 1.49 1.19 -4.27
N ARG A 167 1.64 1.32 -2.94
CA ARG A 167 2.90 1.67 -2.27
C ARG A 167 2.86 1.37 -0.76
N VAL A 168 4.03 1.21 -0.16
CA VAL A 168 4.17 1.08 1.30
C VAL A 168 4.83 2.34 1.86
N TYR A 169 4.27 2.88 2.92
CA TYR A 169 4.90 3.95 3.68
C TYR A 169 5.59 3.38 4.91
N VAL A 170 6.83 3.83 5.12
CA VAL A 170 7.70 3.35 6.20
C VAL A 170 8.30 4.50 6.99
N ALA A 171 8.69 4.21 8.23
CA ALA A 171 9.50 5.10 9.06
C ALA A 171 10.83 4.42 9.41
N GLU A 172 11.87 5.20 9.70
CA GLU A 172 13.14 4.65 10.15
C GLU A 172 12.97 3.93 11.51
N ALA A 173 13.53 2.73 11.62
CA ALA A 173 13.48 1.93 12.83
C ALA A 173 14.88 1.82 13.44
N ALA A 174 15.01 2.13 14.74
CA ALA A 174 16.29 2.00 15.46
C ALA A 174 16.72 0.54 15.71
N ASN A 175 15.90 -0.44 15.34
CA ASN A 175 15.99 -1.81 15.83
C ASN A 175 16.93 -2.72 15.01
N ARG A 176 17.54 -3.69 15.70
CA ARG A 176 18.47 -4.70 15.14
C ARG A 176 17.80 -6.02 14.76
N PHE A 177 16.55 -6.24 15.17
CA PHE A 177 15.74 -7.38 14.74
C PHE A 177 14.91 -6.93 13.56
N SER A 178 15.28 -7.40 12.38
CA SER A 178 14.64 -7.04 11.14
C SER A 178 14.64 -8.25 10.23
N GLU A 179 13.47 -8.54 9.66
CA GLU A 179 13.38 -9.55 8.60
C GLU A 179 14.05 -9.01 7.34
N VAL A 180 14.83 -9.86 6.69
CA VAL A 180 15.36 -9.53 5.37
C VAL A 180 14.24 -9.83 4.39
N PRO A 181 13.78 -8.86 3.58
CA PRO A 181 12.76 -9.11 2.59
C PRO A 181 13.18 -10.24 1.66
N PHE A 182 12.33 -11.24 1.53
CA PHE A 182 12.53 -12.30 0.55
C PHE A 182 12.01 -11.86 -0.81
N TRP A 183 12.61 -12.42 -1.85
CA TRP A 183 12.13 -12.28 -3.23
C TRP A 183 11.49 -13.59 -3.63
N ARG A 184 10.53 -13.58 -4.56
CA ARG A 184 9.76 -14.77 -5.01
C ARG A 184 10.57 -16.03 -5.40
N ASN A 185 11.89 -15.92 -5.62
CA ASN A 185 12.78 -17.05 -5.88
C ASN A 185 13.48 -17.60 -4.62
N GLU A 186 13.19 -17.07 -3.43
CA GLU A 186 13.57 -17.60 -2.13
C GLU A 186 12.36 -18.34 -1.55
N ALA A 187 12.59 -19.50 -0.92
CA ALA A 187 11.52 -20.28 -0.31
C ALA A 187 10.75 -19.41 0.69
N GLY A 188 9.42 -19.47 0.65
CA GLY A 188 8.55 -18.75 1.59
C GLY A 188 8.71 -19.23 3.04
N GLY A 189 7.75 -18.91 3.90
CA GLY A 189 7.74 -19.38 5.29
C GLY A 189 7.86 -20.90 5.44
N ARG A 190 8.20 -21.35 6.64
CA ARG A 190 8.44 -22.77 6.94
C ARG A 190 7.25 -23.65 6.56
N SER A 191 7.50 -24.81 5.94
CA SER A 191 6.45 -25.79 5.63
C SER A 191 5.92 -26.52 6.87
N TYR A 192 4.68 -27.01 6.80
CA TYR A 192 4.06 -27.76 7.90
C TYR A 192 4.85 -29.03 8.27
N GLU A 193 5.38 -29.74 7.27
CA GLU A 193 6.14 -30.98 7.47
C GLU A 193 7.50 -30.74 8.13
N LEU A 194 8.21 -29.68 7.71
CA LEU A 194 9.44 -29.25 8.38
C LEU A 194 9.12 -28.81 9.82
N GLY A 195 8.01 -28.11 10.02
CA GLY A 195 7.48 -27.73 11.32
C GLY A 195 7.26 -28.92 12.27
N GLN A 196 6.64 -30.00 11.79
CA GLN A 196 6.48 -31.24 12.56
C GLN A 196 7.84 -31.86 12.92
N LYS A 197 8.79 -31.90 11.97
CA LYS A 197 10.14 -32.44 12.23
C LYS A 197 10.90 -31.60 13.27
N ILE A 198 10.72 -30.28 13.27
CA ILE A 198 11.26 -29.37 14.31
C ILE A 198 10.58 -29.62 15.65
N GLY A 199 9.25 -29.73 15.69
CA GLY A 199 8.52 -30.06 16.92
C GLY A 199 8.95 -31.39 17.54
N ALA A 200 9.14 -32.42 16.71
CA ALA A 200 9.63 -33.72 17.14
C ALA A 200 11.08 -33.65 17.66
N PHE A 201 11.92 -32.83 17.04
CA PHE A 201 13.28 -32.56 17.50
C PHE A 201 13.30 -31.84 18.87
N TRP A 202 12.41 -30.86 19.09
CA TRP A 202 12.25 -30.23 20.40
C TRP A 202 11.77 -31.22 21.47
N ARG A 203 10.84 -32.12 21.14
CA ARG A 203 10.42 -33.22 22.03
C ARG A 203 11.58 -34.15 22.37
N GLU A 204 12.37 -34.55 21.38
CA GLU A 204 13.52 -35.43 21.57
C GLU A 204 14.60 -34.78 22.46
N ILE A 205 14.91 -33.50 22.24
CA ILE A 205 15.84 -32.77 23.11
C ILE A 205 15.29 -32.67 24.52
N ALA A 206 14.02 -32.28 24.69
CA ALA A 206 13.41 -32.13 26.01
C ALA A 206 13.44 -33.45 26.80
N GLY A 207 13.14 -34.57 26.14
CA GLY A 207 13.22 -35.90 26.74
C GLY A 207 14.65 -36.30 27.13
N ARG A 208 15.64 -36.07 26.26
CA ARG A 208 17.06 -36.36 26.55
C ARG A 208 17.63 -35.46 27.66
N LEU A 209 17.15 -34.23 27.79
CA LEU A 209 17.50 -33.32 28.88
C LEU A 209 16.74 -33.62 30.19
N GLY A 210 15.82 -34.59 30.19
CA GLY A 210 15.01 -34.98 31.35
C GLY A 210 14.00 -33.91 31.78
N LEU A 211 13.48 -33.11 30.85
CA LEU A 211 12.62 -31.95 31.15
C LEU A 211 11.12 -32.30 31.28
N ASP A 212 10.74 -33.53 30.95
CA ASP A 212 9.36 -34.06 31.00
C ASP A 212 8.96 -34.59 32.37
N GLU A 213 9.91 -34.87 33.27
CA GLU A 213 9.63 -35.20 34.67
C GLU A 213 9.10 -33.93 35.36
N GLU A 214 7.85 -33.96 35.84
CA GLU A 214 7.39 -32.98 36.83
C GLU A 214 8.38 -33.04 37.99
N ALA A 215 9.21 -32.00 38.14
CA ALA A 215 10.03 -31.84 39.32
C ALA A 215 9.11 -31.56 40.50
N ASP A 216 8.51 -32.62 41.05
CA ASP A 216 7.97 -32.65 42.40
C ASP A 216 9.04 -32.13 43.36
N GLY A 217 8.71 -31.07 44.09
CA GLY A 217 9.49 -30.60 45.22
C GLY A 217 10.58 -29.59 44.87
N ALA A 218 10.20 -28.31 44.85
CA ALA A 218 11.08 -27.26 45.32
C ALA A 218 11.38 -27.52 46.80
N ASP A 219 12.42 -28.31 47.09
CA ASP A 219 13.25 -28.23 48.30
C ASP A 219 14.34 -29.32 48.25
N GLY A 220 15.51 -28.96 47.74
CA GLY A 220 16.65 -29.87 47.65
C GLY A 220 17.90 -29.23 47.09
N ALA A 221 18.51 -28.32 47.86
CA ALA A 221 19.89 -27.91 47.63
C ALA A 221 20.81 -29.14 47.64
N ASN A 222 21.61 -29.38 46.58
CA ASN A 222 22.94 -30.00 46.61
C ASN A 222 23.52 -30.24 45.20
N GLY A 223 24.83 -30.10 45.04
CA GLY A 223 25.59 -30.19 43.77
C GLY A 223 25.45 -31.49 42.95
N ALA A 224 24.69 -32.48 43.44
CA ALA A 224 24.31 -33.67 42.69
C ALA A 224 23.35 -33.36 41.53
N ASN A 225 22.45 -32.38 41.68
CA ASN A 225 21.51 -32.00 40.63
C ASN A 225 22.25 -31.27 39.48
N ALA A 226 23.22 -30.42 39.82
CA ALA A 226 24.07 -29.73 38.83
C ALA A 226 25.04 -30.68 38.10
N ALA A 227 25.50 -31.76 38.74
CA ALA A 227 26.30 -32.79 38.08
C ALA A 227 25.45 -33.65 37.13
N ARG A 228 24.21 -33.98 37.51
CA ARG A 228 23.23 -34.68 36.66
C ARG A 228 22.82 -33.83 35.44
N GLU A 229 22.54 -32.54 35.64
CA GLU A 229 22.25 -31.61 34.54
C GLU A 229 23.41 -31.50 33.55
N ARG A 230 24.66 -31.38 34.05
CA ARG A 230 25.85 -31.36 33.18
C ARG A 230 26.03 -32.66 32.40
N ALA A 231 25.77 -33.81 33.01
CA ALA A 231 25.86 -35.09 32.32
C ALA A 231 24.83 -35.18 31.17
N TYR A 232 23.59 -34.73 31.40
CA TYR A 232 22.59 -34.63 30.33
C TYR A 232 23.00 -33.65 29.23
N ASP A 233 23.53 -32.48 29.60
CA ASP A 233 23.99 -31.47 28.64
C ASP A 233 25.14 -32.00 27.78
N ASP A 234 26.11 -32.69 28.37
CA ASP A 234 27.25 -33.30 27.66
C ASP A 234 26.80 -34.43 26.71
N GLU A 235 25.84 -35.25 27.13
CA GLU A 235 25.24 -36.31 26.31
C GLU A 235 24.50 -35.72 25.10
N VAL A 236 23.62 -34.75 25.34
CA VAL A 236 22.85 -34.08 24.29
C VAL A 236 23.78 -33.32 23.35
N ALA A 237 24.80 -32.64 23.87
CA ALA A 237 25.77 -31.93 23.04
C ALA A 237 26.56 -32.91 22.14
N THR A 238 26.90 -34.10 22.65
CA THR A 238 27.57 -35.14 21.85
C THR A 238 26.65 -35.67 20.75
N TRP A 239 25.38 -35.90 21.06
CA TRP A 239 24.36 -36.31 20.10
C TRP A 239 24.12 -35.24 19.01
N LEU A 240 24.00 -33.96 19.38
CA LEU A 240 23.84 -32.85 18.45
C LEU A 240 25.03 -32.71 17.48
N ARG A 241 26.25 -32.88 17.97
CA ARG A 241 27.46 -32.89 17.13
C ARG A 241 27.50 -34.08 16.18
N GLY A 242 27.09 -35.27 16.65
CA GLY A 242 27.14 -36.51 15.88
C GLY A 242 26.06 -36.59 14.79
N GLU A 243 24.79 -36.41 15.16
CA GLU A 243 23.64 -36.66 14.28
C GLU A 243 23.23 -35.44 13.44
N PHE A 244 23.51 -34.21 13.92
CA PHE A 244 23.08 -32.96 13.26
C PHE A 244 24.26 -32.13 12.73
N GLY A 245 25.50 -32.52 13.04
CA GLY A 245 26.70 -31.82 12.59
C GLY A 245 26.88 -30.43 13.19
N MET A 246 26.31 -30.18 14.37
CA MET A 246 26.48 -28.90 15.08
C MET A 246 27.90 -28.76 15.63
N ASP A 247 28.38 -27.52 15.79
CA ASP A 247 29.61 -27.27 16.56
C ASP A 247 29.32 -27.22 18.08
N ALA A 248 30.37 -27.15 18.90
CA ALA A 248 30.23 -27.12 20.36
C ALA A 248 29.43 -25.90 20.85
N ALA A 249 29.72 -24.70 20.35
CA ALA A 249 29.08 -23.47 20.80
C ALA A 249 27.59 -23.40 20.42
N ALA A 250 27.25 -23.90 19.23
CA ALA A 250 25.88 -24.01 18.74
C ALA A 250 25.08 -25.05 19.55
N SER A 251 25.70 -26.19 19.88
CA SER A 251 25.08 -27.22 20.71
C SER A 251 24.77 -26.71 22.12
N GLU A 252 25.76 -26.08 22.78
CA GLU A 252 25.59 -25.46 24.10
C GLU A 252 24.54 -24.34 24.08
N SER A 253 24.54 -23.51 23.03
CA SER A 253 23.55 -22.44 22.86
C SER A 253 22.13 -22.96 22.70
N LEU A 254 21.94 -24.04 21.94
CA LEU A 254 20.63 -24.67 21.75
C LEU A 254 20.12 -25.29 23.05
N ILE A 255 20.95 -26.06 23.76
CA ILE A 255 20.60 -26.65 25.06
C ILE A 255 20.21 -25.54 26.06
N GLY A 256 21.02 -24.48 26.15
CA GLY A 256 20.73 -23.32 26.99
C GLY A 256 19.41 -22.65 26.63
N HIS A 257 19.08 -22.58 25.33
CA HIS A 257 17.81 -22.00 24.86
C HIS A 257 16.60 -22.87 25.27
N VAL A 258 16.67 -24.19 25.10
CA VAL A 258 15.59 -25.12 25.51
C VAL A 258 15.38 -25.09 27.03
N ARG A 259 16.45 -25.13 27.82
CA ARG A 259 16.37 -25.02 29.29
C ARG A 259 15.79 -23.67 29.72
N ALA A 260 16.21 -22.57 29.08
CA ALA A 260 15.65 -21.25 29.36
C ALA A 260 14.15 -21.19 29.05
N GLN A 261 13.71 -21.79 27.93
CA GLN A 261 12.29 -21.90 27.61
C GLN A 261 11.55 -22.69 28.69
N ARG A 262 12.03 -23.88 29.07
CA ARG A 262 11.39 -24.73 30.08
C ARG A 262 11.26 -24.06 31.45
N ARG A 263 12.25 -23.23 31.83
CA ARG A 263 12.22 -22.45 33.09
C ARG A 263 11.16 -21.36 33.08
N ALA A 264 10.88 -20.78 31.91
CA ALA A 264 9.91 -19.70 31.77
C ALA A 264 8.50 -20.22 31.50
N SER A 265 8.34 -21.19 30.59
CA SER A 265 7.06 -21.72 30.13
C SER A 265 7.19 -23.18 29.68
N ALA A 266 6.08 -23.79 29.24
CA ALA A 266 6.12 -25.10 28.63
C ALA A 266 6.86 -25.06 27.27
N VAL A 267 7.43 -26.21 26.88
CA VAL A 267 8.12 -26.36 25.59
C VAL A 267 7.10 -26.82 24.54
N PRO A 268 6.87 -26.07 23.45
CA PRO A 268 6.04 -26.52 22.33
C PRO A 268 6.73 -27.67 21.60
N THR A 269 5.95 -28.61 21.07
CA THR A 269 6.43 -29.77 20.30
C THR A 269 5.48 -30.07 19.14
N ASP A 270 5.74 -31.13 18.38
CA ASP A 270 4.83 -31.63 17.34
C ASP A 270 3.50 -32.18 17.91
N ALA A 271 3.47 -32.54 19.20
CA ALA A 271 2.31 -33.05 19.90
C ALA A 271 1.79 -32.12 21.01
N ARG A 272 2.33 -30.90 21.12
CA ARG A 272 1.93 -29.92 22.15
C ARG A 272 1.99 -28.49 21.63
N ILE A 273 0.84 -27.82 21.65
CA ILE A 273 0.72 -26.37 21.46
C ILE A 273 0.70 -25.70 22.84
N VAL A 274 1.46 -24.62 23.00
CA VAL A 274 1.53 -23.88 24.26
C VAL A 274 0.90 -22.52 24.08
N VAL A 275 -0.17 -22.23 24.82
CA VAL A 275 -0.78 -20.91 24.90
C VAL A 275 -0.19 -20.21 26.11
N GLU A 276 0.75 -19.31 25.87
CA GLU A 276 1.37 -18.46 26.88
C GLU A 276 0.65 -17.12 26.96
N HIS A 277 0.35 -16.65 28.16
CA HIS A 277 -0.12 -15.28 28.34
C HIS A 277 0.66 -14.53 29.41
N TYR A 278 0.90 -13.25 29.15
CA TYR A 278 1.55 -12.31 30.08
C TYR A 278 0.96 -10.91 29.93
N ARG A 279 1.18 -10.06 30.93
CA ARG A 279 0.81 -8.65 30.89
C ARG A 279 2.03 -7.79 30.58
N ASP A 280 1.88 -6.86 29.65
CA ASP A 280 2.93 -5.90 29.32
C ASP A 280 2.96 -4.72 30.32
N VAL A 281 3.90 -3.80 30.11
CA VAL A 281 4.03 -2.57 30.92
C VAL A 281 2.87 -1.59 30.75
N MET A 282 2.06 -1.74 29.68
CA MET A 282 0.86 -0.96 29.41
C MET A 282 -0.41 -1.65 29.95
N ASN A 283 -0.25 -2.73 30.72
CA ASN A 283 -1.32 -3.57 31.25
C ASN A 283 -2.22 -4.18 30.16
N GLN A 284 -1.69 -4.37 28.95
CA GLN A 284 -2.29 -5.18 27.89
C GLN A 284 -1.87 -6.63 28.08
N THR A 285 -2.78 -7.55 27.73
CA THR A 285 -2.52 -8.98 27.78
C THR A 285 -2.06 -9.46 26.41
N HIS A 286 -0.88 -10.06 26.36
CA HIS A 286 -0.39 -10.77 25.18
C HIS A 286 -0.73 -12.24 25.34
N MET A 287 -1.41 -12.82 24.34
CA MET A 287 -1.64 -14.26 24.22
C MET A 287 -0.83 -14.78 23.03
N VAL A 288 0.18 -15.59 23.31
CA VAL A 288 1.07 -16.20 22.31
C VAL A 288 0.82 -17.70 22.23
N ILE A 289 0.41 -18.16 21.05
CA ILE A 289 0.14 -19.56 20.72
C ILE A 289 1.38 -20.14 20.05
N HIS A 290 2.25 -20.78 20.83
CA HIS A 290 3.49 -21.37 20.35
C HIS A 290 3.27 -22.71 19.65
N ASN A 291 3.75 -22.80 18.41
CA ASN A 291 3.80 -24.02 17.60
C ASN A 291 4.85 -23.85 16.50
N PHE A 292 5.28 -24.93 15.83
CA PHE A 292 6.32 -24.83 14.78
C PHE A 292 5.77 -24.97 13.35
N PHE A 293 4.45 -24.91 13.17
CA PHE A 293 3.76 -25.34 11.95
C PHE A 293 3.90 -24.41 10.74
N GLY A 294 4.59 -23.29 10.88
CA GLY A 294 4.89 -22.39 9.77
C GLY A 294 3.93 -21.21 9.63
N THR A 295 4.41 -20.16 8.97
CA THR A 295 3.69 -18.88 8.87
C THR A 295 2.37 -19.00 8.09
N SER A 296 2.31 -19.79 7.01
CA SER A 296 1.08 -19.95 6.22
C SER A 296 -0.07 -20.55 7.05
N VAL A 297 0.21 -21.66 7.76
CA VAL A 297 -0.73 -22.34 8.66
C VAL A 297 -1.14 -21.41 9.81
N ASN A 298 -0.17 -20.75 10.45
CA ASN A 298 -0.43 -19.83 11.56
C ASN A 298 -1.23 -18.60 11.14
N ARG A 299 -0.99 -18.09 9.93
CA ARG A 299 -1.74 -16.99 9.36
C ARG A 299 -3.18 -17.38 9.05
N ALA A 300 -3.40 -18.56 8.48
CA ALA A 300 -4.73 -19.09 8.26
C ALA A 300 -5.47 -19.26 9.57
N TRP A 301 -4.82 -19.86 10.58
CA TRP A 301 -5.43 -20.01 11.89
C TRP A 301 -5.77 -18.67 12.53
N LEU A 302 -4.85 -17.69 12.46
CA LEU A 302 -5.08 -16.34 12.96
C LEU A 302 -6.26 -15.65 12.26
N LEU A 303 -6.41 -15.78 10.93
CA LEU A 303 -7.55 -15.21 10.20
C LEU A 303 -8.86 -15.83 10.66
N ALA A 304 -8.90 -17.16 10.83
CA ALA A 304 -10.08 -17.85 11.34
C ALA A 304 -10.41 -17.41 12.78
N LEU A 305 -9.40 -17.26 13.64
CA LEU A 305 -9.56 -16.78 15.01
C LEU A 305 -10.06 -15.34 15.04
N GLN A 306 -9.45 -14.43 14.28
CA GLN A 306 -9.88 -13.04 14.18
C GLN A 306 -11.33 -12.94 13.72
N ARG A 307 -11.73 -13.75 12.73
CA ARG A 307 -13.12 -13.79 12.27
C ARG A 307 -14.07 -14.27 13.37
N GLN A 308 -13.69 -15.31 14.10
CA GLN A 308 -14.47 -15.81 15.23
C GLN A 308 -14.58 -14.78 16.36
N PHE A 309 -13.51 -14.03 16.64
CA PHE A 309 -13.52 -12.93 17.60
C PHE A 309 -14.42 -11.77 17.16
N GLU A 310 -14.41 -11.39 15.89
CA GLU A 310 -15.29 -10.33 15.33
C GLU A 310 -16.78 -10.66 15.46
N LEU A 311 -17.14 -11.95 15.46
CA LEU A 311 -18.53 -12.38 15.71
C LEU A 311 -18.95 -12.20 17.18
N LEU A 312 -17.99 -12.12 18.10
CA LEU A 312 -18.23 -12.06 19.55
C LEU A 312 -17.93 -10.66 20.13
N MET A 313 -17.07 -9.88 19.48
CA MET A 313 -16.61 -8.57 19.95
C MET A 313 -16.76 -7.48 18.87
N PRO A 314 -17.06 -6.24 19.25
CA PRO A 314 -17.35 -5.15 18.31
C PRO A 314 -16.11 -4.51 17.66
N TYR A 315 -14.90 -4.99 17.98
CA TYR A 315 -13.65 -4.43 17.47
C TYR A 315 -12.71 -5.52 16.94
N ARG A 316 -11.90 -5.12 15.97
CA ARG A 316 -10.91 -5.99 15.34
C ARG A 316 -9.69 -6.12 16.25
N LEU A 317 -9.27 -7.36 16.50
CA LEU A 317 -8.09 -7.64 17.31
C LEU A 317 -6.80 -7.48 16.54
N TYR A 318 -5.79 -6.92 17.21
CA TYR A 318 -4.43 -7.06 16.77
C TYR A 318 -4.03 -8.53 16.86
N GLY A 319 -3.40 -9.02 15.79
CA GLY A 319 -2.70 -10.28 15.84
C GLY A 319 -1.56 -10.31 14.86
N ASN A 320 -0.61 -11.19 15.12
CA ASN A 320 0.55 -11.42 14.28
C ASN A 320 0.80 -12.93 14.17
N ALA A 321 1.25 -13.40 13.00
CA ALA A 321 1.53 -14.82 12.76
C ALA A 321 2.95 -14.97 12.21
N LYS A 322 3.72 -15.87 12.81
CA LYS A 322 5.10 -16.21 12.42
C LYS A 322 5.25 -17.72 12.35
N ASP A 323 6.42 -18.20 11.92
CA ASP A 323 6.71 -19.63 11.82
C ASP A 323 6.61 -20.39 13.15
N ASN A 324 6.81 -19.66 14.26
CA ASN A 324 6.88 -20.21 15.61
C ASN A 324 5.61 -19.93 16.44
N GLY A 325 4.57 -19.34 15.86
CA GLY A 325 3.31 -19.15 16.56
C GLY A 325 2.50 -17.93 16.14
N ILE A 326 1.47 -17.65 16.94
CA ILE A 326 0.52 -16.56 16.74
C ILE A 326 0.50 -15.68 17.99
N GLU A 327 0.61 -14.37 17.83
CA GLU A 327 0.36 -13.41 18.90
C GLU A 327 -1.01 -12.75 18.71
N ILE A 328 -1.76 -12.61 19.79
CA ILE A 328 -2.99 -11.83 19.86
C ILE A 328 -2.89 -10.93 21.09
N VAL A 329 -3.16 -9.64 20.91
CA VAL A 329 -3.12 -8.67 22.02
C VAL A 329 -4.54 -8.28 22.41
N LEU A 330 -4.81 -8.40 23.71
CA LEU A 330 -6.12 -8.26 24.33
C LEU A 330 -6.04 -7.23 25.47
N PRO A 331 -7.11 -6.45 25.72
CA PRO A 331 -7.14 -5.55 26.88
C PRO A 331 -6.99 -6.29 28.21
N GLU A 332 -7.64 -7.44 28.33
CA GLU A 332 -7.58 -8.28 29.53
C GLU A 332 -7.66 -9.77 29.17
N TRP A 333 -6.96 -10.60 29.94
CA TRP A 333 -7.08 -12.05 29.89
C TRP A 333 -8.43 -12.51 30.42
N ASP A 334 -9.12 -13.34 29.63
CA ASP A 334 -10.28 -14.11 30.08
C ASP A 334 -10.07 -15.58 29.66
N ALA A 335 -10.29 -16.50 30.60
CA ALA A 335 -10.23 -17.94 30.31
C ALA A 335 -11.26 -18.37 29.24
N SER A 336 -12.33 -17.60 29.04
CA SER A 336 -13.32 -17.81 27.98
C SER A 336 -12.72 -17.75 26.57
N TRP A 337 -11.57 -17.09 26.38
CA TRP A 337 -10.83 -17.05 25.11
C TRP A 337 -10.31 -18.42 24.67
N MET A 338 -10.03 -19.32 25.61
CA MET A 338 -9.72 -20.73 25.27
C MET A 338 -10.90 -21.43 24.61
N ARG A 339 -12.12 -20.98 24.90
CA ARG A 339 -13.33 -21.47 24.24
C ARG A 339 -13.42 -21.02 22.80
N ILE A 340 -12.81 -19.89 22.44
CA ILE A 340 -12.75 -19.40 21.05
C ILE A 340 -11.76 -20.24 20.24
N LEU A 341 -10.59 -20.58 20.81
CA LEU A 341 -9.63 -21.48 20.17
C LEU A 341 -10.25 -22.83 19.83
N SER A 342 -11.06 -23.39 20.74
CA SER A 342 -11.78 -24.64 20.52
C SER A 342 -13.04 -24.52 19.65
N GLN A 343 -13.54 -23.31 19.41
CA GLN A 343 -14.65 -23.07 18.47
C GLN A 343 -14.19 -23.05 17.02
N VAL A 344 -12.91 -22.78 16.75
CA VAL A 344 -12.32 -22.96 15.42
C VAL A 344 -12.01 -24.45 15.27
N SER A 345 -12.84 -25.12 14.49
CA SER A 345 -12.89 -26.57 14.32
C SER A 345 -12.76 -26.96 12.86
N THR A 346 -12.52 -28.23 12.61
CA THR A 346 -12.47 -28.79 11.25
C THR A 346 -13.78 -28.58 10.47
N ALA A 347 -14.91 -28.46 11.19
CA ALA A 347 -16.24 -28.30 10.61
C ALA A 347 -16.57 -26.87 10.14
N ASN A 348 -15.93 -25.84 10.69
CA ASN A 348 -16.27 -24.43 10.39
C ASN A 348 -15.09 -23.60 9.86
N VAL A 349 -13.85 -24.09 9.96
CA VAL A 349 -12.64 -23.33 9.56
C VAL A 349 -12.68 -22.90 8.10
N GLU A 350 -13.24 -23.71 7.19
CA GLU A 350 -13.38 -23.35 5.77
C GLU A 350 -14.31 -22.14 5.57
N THR A 351 -15.45 -22.13 6.26
CA THR A 351 -16.41 -21.02 6.21
C THR A 351 -15.80 -19.74 6.81
N LEU A 352 -15.16 -19.85 7.97
CA LEU A 352 -14.51 -18.72 8.64
C LEU A 352 -13.42 -18.10 7.76
N LEU A 353 -12.58 -18.94 7.14
CA LEU A 353 -11.54 -18.48 6.23
C LEU A 353 -12.10 -17.88 4.95
N SER A 354 -13.15 -18.48 4.36
CA SER A 354 -13.77 -17.96 3.14
C SER A 354 -14.34 -16.55 3.36
N GLU A 355 -14.98 -16.32 4.52
CA GLU A 355 -15.45 -14.99 4.91
C GLU A 355 -14.28 -14.01 5.15
N ALA A 356 -13.26 -14.45 5.88
CA ALA A 356 -12.10 -13.61 6.20
C ALA A 356 -11.29 -13.21 4.96
N VAL A 357 -11.12 -14.13 4.00
CA VAL A 357 -10.38 -13.90 2.75
C VAL A 357 -11.12 -12.95 1.82
N THR A 358 -12.46 -12.98 1.82
CA THR A 358 -13.27 -12.09 0.96
C THR A 358 -13.01 -10.60 1.25
N GLY A 359 -12.76 -10.25 2.52
CA GLY A 359 -12.40 -8.89 2.95
C GLY A 359 -10.89 -8.61 2.98
N SER A 360 -10.05 -9.55 2.54
CA SER A 360 -8.60 -9.48 2.64
C SER A 360 -7.94 -9.09 1.30
N PRO A 361 -6.80 -8.37 1.33
CA PRO A 361 -5.97 -8.13 0.16
C PRO A 361 -5.51 -9.42 -0.57
N LEU A 362 -5.47 -10.56 0.14
CA LEU A 362 -5.08 -11.86 -0.42
C LEU A 362 -5.94 -12.26 -1.63
N LEU A 363 -7.26 -12.04 -1.56
CA LEU A 363 -8.15 -12.36 -2.67
C LEU A 363 -7.85 -11.51 -3.90
N ALA A 364 -7.57 -10.22 -3.72
CA ALA A 364 -7.26 -9.31 -4.82
C ALA A 364 -5.96 -9.71 -5.55
N VAL A 365 -4.96 -10.18 -4.79
CA VAL A 365 -3.71 -10.69 -5.35
C VAL A 365 -3.94 -12.00 -6.10
N ALA A 366 -4.56 -12.99 -5.46
CA ALA A 366 -4.86 -14.28 -6.09
C ALA A 366 -5.67 -14.06 -7.37
N PHE A 367 -6.70 -13.22 -7.32
CA PHE A 367 -7.51 -12.88 -8.48
C PHE A 367 -6.69 -12.23 -9.60
N ARG A 368 -5.76 -11.34 -9.28
CA ARG A 368 -4.88 -10.75 -10.30
C ARG A 368 -4.01 -11.80 -10.97
N LYS A 369 -3.42 -12.71 -10.21
CA LYS A 369 -2.60 -13.82 -10.74
C LYS A 369 -3.44 -14.67 -11.69
N ILE A 370 -4.61 -15.12 -11.25
CA ILE A 370 -5.58 -15.87 -12.07
C ILE A 370 -5.96 -15.10 -13.32
N ALA A 371 -6.31 -13.81 -13.21
CA ALA A 371 -6.73 -12.98 -14.34
C ALA A 371 -5.59 -12.71 -15.34
N GLU A 372 -4.34 -12.60 -14.88
CA GLU A 372 -3.17 -12.43 -15.74
C GLU A 372 -2.79 -13.71 -16.48
N THR A 373 -2.84 -14.86 -15.83
CA THR A 373 -2.51 -16.16 -16.45
C THR A 373 -3.61 -16.59 -17.42
N SER A 374 -4.87 -16.41 -17.05
CA SER A 374 -6.04 -16.72 -17.89
C SER A 374 -6.27 -15.80 -19.09
N LEU A 375 -5.39 -14.80 -19.29
CA LEU A 375 -5.47 -13.79 -20.35
C LEU A 375 -6.66 -12.82 -20.22
N LEU A 376 -7.38 -12.83 -19.09
CA LEU A 376 -8.46 -11.88 -18.81
C LEU A 376 -7.93 -10.44 -18.68
N LEU A 377 -6.69 -10.29 -18.22
CA LEU A 377 -5.95 -9.04 -18.27
C LEU A 377 -4.97 -9.09 -19.44
N ALA A 378 -5.22 -8.28 -20.47
CA ALA A 378 -4.40 -8.25 -21.67
C ALA A 378 -2.93 -7.90 -21.34
N ARG A 379 -2.00 -8.82 -21.64
CA ARG A 379 -0.56 -8.56 -21.55
C ARG A 379 -0.10 -7.73 -22.77
N SER A 380 0.69 -6.69 -22.54
CA SER A 380 1.37 -5.92 -23.61
C SER A 380 2.83 -6.35 -23.74
N PHE A 381 3.39 -6.23 -24.95
CA PHE A 381 4.84 -6.42 -25.19
C PHE A 381 5.68 -5.38 -24.44
N THR A 382 5.13 -4.19 -24.21
CA THR A 382 5.70 -3.18 -23.31
C THR A 382 5.35 -3.51 -21.87
N ARG A 383 6.32 -3.41 -20.96
CA ARG A 383 6.08 -3.62 -19.52
C ARG A 383 5.03 -2.62 -19.04
N THR A 384 3.82 -3.11 -18.75
CA THR A 384 2.79 -2.26 -18.12
C THR A 384 3.22 -2.00 -16.68
N PRO A 385 3.23 -0.73 -16.21
CA PRO A 385 3.48 -0.44 -14.80
C PRO A 385 2.53 -1.23 -13.90
N MET A 386 3.05 -1.77 -12.80
CA MET A 386 2.32 -2.70 -11.94
C MET A 386 1.08 -2.07 -11.29
N TRP A 387 1.15 -0.80 -10.92
CA TRP A 387 0.00 -0.06 -10.40
C TRP A 387 -1.18 0.00 -11.39
N GLN A 388 -0.92 0.09 -12.71
CA GLN A 388 -2.00 0.05 -13.71
C GLN A 388 -2.65 -1.32 -13.80
N LYS A 389 -1.85 -2.39 -13.66
CA LYS A 389 -2.39 -3.76 -13.65
C LYS A 389 -3.24 -4.01 -12.41
N ARG A 390 -2.81 -3.51 -11.25
CA ARG A 390 -3.58 -3.55 -9.99
C ARG A 390 -4.94 -2.89 -10.17
N LEU A 391 -4.96 -1.64 -10.65
CA LEU A 391 -6.20 -0.91 -10.86
C LEU A 391 -7.16 -1.64 -11.81
N ARG A 392 -6.65 -2.21 -12.90
CA ARG A 392 -7.46 -3.00 -13.85
C ARG A 392 -7.98 -4.29 -13.25
N SER A 393 -7.15 -4.99 -12.49
CA SER A 393 -7.53 -6.23 -11.81
C SER A 393 -8.58 -5.99 -10.74
N GLU A 394 -8.43 -4.91 -9.97
CA GLU A 394 -9.39 -4.50 -8.95
C GLU A 394 -10.72 -4.08 -9.58
N GLU A 395 -10.70 -3.33 -10.68
CA GLU A 395 -11.91 -3.01 -11.43
C GLU A 395 -12.60 -4.27 -11.95
N LEU A 396 -11.84 -5.24 -12.46
CA LEU A 396 -12.36 -6.52 -12.92
C LEU A 396 -12.95 -7.34 -11.76
N LEU A 397 -12.25 -7.43 -10.63
CA LEU A 397 -12.73 -8.12 -9.43
C LEU A 397 -14.04 -7.51 -8.95
N ARG A 398 -14.10 -6.18 -8.82
CA ARG A 398 -15.30 -5.47 -8.39
C ARG A 398 -16.50 -5.74 -9.31
N LYS A 399 -16.29 -5.80 -10.62
CA LYS A 399 -17.34 -6.15 -11.59
C LYS A 399 -17.73 -7.63 -11.55
N ALA A 400 -16.82 -8.51 -11.13
CA ALA A 400 -17.06 -9.94 -11.00
C ALA A 400 -17.78 -10.33 -9.70
N LEU A 401 -17.60 -9.57 -8.60
CA LEU A 401 -18.18 -9.86 -7.27
C LEU A 401 -19.72 -10.08 -7.30
N PRO A 402 -20.55 -9.28 -8.01
CA PRO A 402 -21.99 -9.54 -8.11
C PRO A 402 -22.34 -10.91 -8.71
N TYR A 403 -21.45 -11.48 -9.51
CA TYR A 403 -21.61 -12.77 -10.18
C TYR A 403 -20.83 -13.90 -9.50
N GLY A 404 -20.41 -13.72 -8.23
CA GLY A 404 -19.44 -14.59 -7.59
C GLY A 404 -19.80 -16.08 -7.57
N ALA A 405 -21.08 -16.43 -7.49
CA ALA A 405 -21.54 -17.83 -7.55
C ALA A 405 -21.42 -18.48 -8.94
N GLN A 406 -21.35 -17.67 -10.01
CA GLN A 406 -21.40 -18.10 -11.39
C GLN A 406 -20.05 -17.88 -12.10
N PHE A 407 -19.27 -16.89 -11.66
CA PHE A 407 -18.00 -16.52 -12.28
C PHE A 407 -16.86 -17.43 -11.79
N PRO A 408 -16.38 -18.39 -12.61
CA PRO A 408 -15.55 -19.49 -12.11
C PRO A 408 -14.15 -19.04 -11.65
N TYR A 409 -13.63 -17.92 -12.18
CA TYR A 409 -12.30 -17.42 -11.79
C TYR A 409 -12.27 -16.80 -10.40
N LEU A 410 -13.41 -16.36 -9.87
CA LEU A 410 -13.47 -15.92 -8.47
C LEU A 410 -13.34 -17.13 -7.53
N GLY A 411 -14.06 -18.21 -7.81
CA GLY A 411 -13.92 -19.47 -7.08
C GLY A 411 -12.50 -20.01 -7.16
N GLU A 412 -11.85 -19.87 -8.32
CA GLU A 412 -10.44 -20.24 -8.49
C GLU A 412 -9.48 -19.37 -7.66
N ALA A 413 -9.67 -18.05 -7.66
CA ALA A 413 -8.89 -17.14 -6.86
C ALA A 413 -9.07 -17.38 -5.35
N MET A 414 -10.30 -17.72 -4.92
CA MET A 414 -10.58 -18.12 -3.54
C MET A 414 -9.87 -19.42 -3.18
N ARG A 415 -9.91 -20.44 -4.06
CA ARG A 415 -9.21 -21.70 -3.86
C ARG A 415 -7.70 -21.48 -3.75
N GLU A 416 -7.13 -20.69 -4.65
CA GLU A 416 -5.71 -20.32 -4.60
C GLU A 416 -5.36 -19.56 -3.30
N ALA A 417 -6.21 -18.60 -2.88
CA ALA A 417 -6.06 -17.89 -1.61
C ALA A 417 -6.01 -18.83 -0.40
N LEU A 418 -6.88 -19.84 -0.35
CA LEU A 418 -6.98 -20.76 0.76
C LEU A 418 -5.86 -21.81 0.76
N HIS A 419 -5.52 -22.37 -0.40
CA HIS A 419 -4.61 -23.50 -0.48
C HIS A 419 -3.15 -23.09 -0.66
N GLU A 420 -2.86 -22.15 -1.56
CA GLU A 420 -1.47 -21.76 -1.88
C GLU A 420 -0.92 -20.75 -0.87
N TYR A 421 -1.69 -19.71 -0.52
CA TYR A 421 -1.20 -18.66 0.38
C TYR A 421 -1.45 -18.94 1.87
N LEU A 422 -2.45 -19.76 2.21
CA LEU A 422 -2.88 -20.02 3.59
C LEU A 422 -2.70 -21.49 4.02
N SER A 423 -2.27 -22.39 3.14
CA SER A 423 -2.08 -23.81 3.46
C SER A 423 -3.27 -24.43 4.20
N PHE A 424 -4.50 -24.16 3.74
CA PHE A 424 -5.75 -24.61 4.38
C PHE A 424 -5.76 -26.11 4.72
N GLY A 425 -5.21 -26.95 3.83
CA GLY A 425 -5.12 -28.39 4.05
C GLY A 425 -4.33 -28.74 5.31
N ASP A 426 -3.21 -28.04 5.56
CA ASP A 426 -2.35 -28.25 6.73
C ASP A 426 -2.98 -27.75 8.01
N LEU A 427 -3.67 -26.61 7.96
CA LEU A 427 -4.47 -26.14 9.08
C LEU A 427 -5.55 -27.16 9.45
N ARG A 428 -6.26 -27.72 8.46
CA ARG A 428 -7.27 -28.75 8.71
C ARG A 428 -6.65 -30.00 9.34
N ARG A 429 -5.52 -30.49 8.82
CA ARG A 429 -4.76 -31.62 9.39
C ARG A 429 -4.36 -31.37 10.85
N MET A 430 -3.94 -30.13 11.17
CA MET A 430 -3.56 -29.72 12.52
C MET A 430 -4.78 -29.70 13.46
N LEU A 431 -5.90 -29.10 13.04
CA LEU A 431 -7.13 -29.05 13.84
C LEU A 431 -7.72 -30.45 14.07
N GLU A 432 -7.70 -31.33 13.05
CA GLU A 432 -8.07 -32.75 13.19
C GLU A 432 -7.21 -33.44 14.27
N ALA A 433 -5.90 -33.19 14.29
CA ALA A 433 -5.00 -33.76 15.28
C ALA A 433 -5.24 -33.23 16.70
N VAL A 434 -5.68 -31.97 16.84
CA VAL A 434 -6.10 -31.39 18.13
C VAL A 434 -7.42 -32.03 18.60
N GLU A 435 -8.41 -32.15 17.72
CA GLU A 435 -9.72 -32.74 18.02
C GLU A 435 -9.62 -34.23 18.42
N GLU A 436 -8.72 -34.98 17.79
CA GLU A 436 -8.42 -36.38 18.11
C GLU A 436 -7.57 -36.54 19.39
N GLY A 437 -7.07 -35.44 19.98
CA GLY A 437 -6.21 -35.47 21.15
C GLY A 437 -4.77 -35.93 20.87
N ARG A 438 -4.34 -35.96 19.60
CA ARG A 438 -2.94 -36.22 19.23
C ARG A 438 -2.04 -35.02 19.54
N ILE A 439 -2.59 -33.80 19.50
CA ILE A 439 -1.93 -32.56 19.89
C ILE A 439 -2.62 -32.01 21.13
N GLU A 440 -1.87 -31.90 22.23
CA GLU A 440 -2.33 -31.30 23.48
C GLU A 440 -2.22 -29.77 23.43
N ILE A 441 -3.20 -29.03 23.95
CA ILE A 441 -3.11 -27.58 24.16
C ILE A 441 -2.91 -27.30 25.66
N VAL A 442 -1.81 -26.64 26.01
CA VAL A 442 -1.45 -26.31 27.39
C VAL A 442 -1.41 -24.80 27.58
N VAL A 443 -2.08 -24.29 28.61
CA VAL A 443 -2.09 -22.86 28.95
C VAL A 443 -1.09 -22.55 30.05
N ARG A 444 -0.30 -21.48 29.91
CA ARG A 444 0.66 -21.02 30.91
C ARG A 444 0.59 -19.51 31.07
N GLU A 445 0.41 -19.07 32.32
CA GLU A 445 0.61 -17.69 32.71
C GLU A 445 2.08 -17.46 33.05
N THR A 446 2.67 -16.42 32.49
CA THR A 446 4.06 -16.02 32.76
C THR A 446 4.12 -14.56 33.15
N PRO A 447 4.98 -14.17 34.12
CA PRO A 447 5.11 -12.76 34.52
C PRO A 447 5.82 -11.90 33.47
N TYR A 448 6.64 -12.53 32.61
CA TYR A 448 7.40 -11.91 31.54
C TYR A 448 7.40 -12.84 30.32
N PRO A 449 7.56 -12.33 29.09
CA PRO A 449 7.61 -13.16 27.89
C PRO A 449 8.72 -14.21 27.97
N SER A 450 8.41 -15.45 27.64
CA SER A 450 9.38 -16.53 27.52
C SER A 450 10.40 -16.29 26.40
N PRO A 451 11.54 -17.02 26.39
CA PRO A 451 12.49 -16.95 25.27
C PRO A 451 11.86 -17.10 23.89
N LEU A 452 10.85 -17.97 23.72
CA LEU A 452 10.11 -18.10 22.47
C LEU A 452 9.12 -16.95 22.22
N ALA A 453 8.53 -16.36 23.27
CA ALA A 453 7.62 -15.21 23.12
C ALA A 453 8.37 -13.90 22.78
N SER A 454 9.66 -13.81 23.11
CA SER A 454 10.47 -12.61 22.88
C SER A 454 10.52 -12.13 21.41
N GLN A 455 10.29 -13.02 20.44
CA GLN A 455 10.27 -12.70 19.01
C GLN A 455 9.03 -11.91 18.56
N PHE A 456 7.97 -11.86 19.38
CA PHE A 456 6.72 -11.14 19.08
C PHE A 456 6.70 -9.73 19.69
N MET A 457 7.38 -9.54 20.84
CA MET A 457 7.44 -8.28 21.58
C MET A 457 7.85 -7.06 20.75
N ALA A 458 8.78 -7.23 19.82
CA ALA A 458 9.31 -6.11 19.04
C ALA A 458 8.24 -5.48 18.17
N ASP A 459 7.34 -6.26 17.57
CA ASP A 459 6.41 -5.81 16.54
C ASP A 459 5.26 -4.99 17.15
N TYR A 460 4.68 -5.48 18.25
CA TYR A 460 3.59 -4.77 18.94
C TYR A 460 4.06 -3.45 19.56
N VAL A 461 5.21 -3.44 20.24
CA VAL A 461 5.77 -2.22 20.85
C VAL A 461 6.07 -1.17 19.78
N ASN A 462 6.61 -1.59 18.65
CA ASN A 462 6.92 -0.74 17.50
C ASN A 462 5.67 -0.18 16.79
N MET A 463 4.56 -0.94 16.76
CA MET A 463 3.26 -0.43 16.33
C MET A 463 2.77 0.68 17.28
N ARG A 464 2.74 0.42 18.60
CA ARG A 464 2.15 1.33 19.59
C ARG A 464 2.93 2.63 19.82
N ILE A 465 4.27 2.60 19.81
CA ILE A 465 5.12 3.79 20.04
C ILE A 465 4.81 4.91 19.02
N TYR A 466 4.31 4.55 17.84
CA TYR A 466 4.13 5.49 16.74
C TYR A 466 2.66 5.59 16.26
N GLU A 467 1.78 4.67 16.65
CA GLU A 467 0.32 4.92 16.62
C GLU A 467 -0.05 6.12 17.50
N GLY A 468 0.72 6.40 18.56
CA GLY A 468 0.53 7.58 19.41
C GLY A 468 0.63 8.93 18.70
N ASP A 469 1.23 8.97 17.49
CA ASP A 469 1.31 10.18 16.64
C ASP A 469 0.23 10.21 15.53
N GLY A 470 -0.57 9.14 15.39
CA GLY A 470 -1.65 9.04 14.40
C GLY A 470 -3.03 9.34 15.00
N LEU A 471 -3.77 10.26 14.38
CA LEU A 471 -5.15 10.54 14.77
C LEU A 471 -6.03 9.29 14.60
N ASP A 472 -6.81 9.00 15.64
CA ASP A 472 -7.70 7.84 15.77
C ASP A 472 -8.68 7.74 14.58
N GLU A 473 -9.12 6.55 14.20
CA GLU A 473 -9.92 6.35 12.96
C GLU A 473 -11.27 7.09 13.01
N SER A 474 -11.84 7.22 14.21
CA SER A 474 -13.01 8.03 14.52
C SER A 474 -12.75 9.53 14.28
N THR A 475 -11.59 10.02 14.71
CA THR A 475 -11.13 11.40 14.53
C THR A 475 -10.76 11.67 13.08
N ARG A 476 -10.20 10.70 12.35
CA ARG A 476 -9.97 10.77 10.90
C ARG A 476 -11.27 10.87 10.11
N ARG A 477 -12.30 10.09 10.46
CA ARG A 477 -13.64 10.19 9.87
C ARG A 477 -14.31 11.53 10.20
N GLN A 478 -14.17 12.02 11.44
CA GLN A 478 -14.64 13.36 11.82
C GLN A 478 -13.90 14.47 11.07
N ILE A 479 -12.58 14.37 10.88
CA ILE A 479 -11.80 15.33 10.10
C ILE A 479 -12.14 15.25 8.61
N LEU A 480 -12.47 14.07 8.08
CA LEU A 480 -12.98 13.90 6.71
C LEU A 480 -14.39 14.48 6.54
N GLN A 481 -15.26 14.38 7.56
CA GLN A 481 -16.57 15.03 7.60
C GLN A 481 -16.45 16.56 7.74
N ILE A 482 -15.55 17.03 8.61
CA ILE A 482 -15.21 18.45 8.76
C ILE A 482 -14.62 18.97 7.45
N ASN A 483 -13.81 18.20 6.71
CA ASN A 483 -13.33 18.60 5.39
C ASN A 483 -14.45 18.70 4.35
N HIS A 484 -15.51 17.91 4.45
CA HIS A 484 -16.65 18.00 3.54
C HIS A 484 -17.51 19.24 3.83
N GLU A 485 -17.67 19.62 5.11
CA GLU A 485 -18.35 20.84 5.52
C GLU A 485 -17.50 22.10 5.30
N LEU A 486 -16.20 22.06 5.61
CA LEU A 486 -15.24 23.14 5.41
C LEU A 486 -14.96 23.36 3.92
N ALA A 487 -14.94 22.32 3.08
CA ALA A 487 -14.91 22.48 1.63
C ALA A 487 -16.19 23.14 1.11
N ARG A 488 -17.35 22.82 1.71
CA ARG A 488 -18.63 23.46 1.35
C ARG A 488 -18.70 24.92 1.78
N GLU A 489 -18.06 25.30 2.89
CA GLU A 489 -17.90 26.69 3.33
C GLU A 489 -16.82 27.45 2.53
N LEU A 490 -15.67 26.83 2.23
CA LEU A 490 -14.54 27.45 1.52
C LEU A 490 -14.79 27.64 0.02
N PHE A 491 -15.62 26.79 -0.61
CA PHE A 491 -16.00 26.90 -2.02
C PHE A 491 -17.33 27.64 -2.26
N GLY A 492 -17.91 28.24 -1.22
CA GLY A 492 -19.10 29.09 -1.33
C GLY A 492 -20.40 28.29 -1.46
N GLY A 493 -21.16 28.24 -0.37
CA GLY A 493 -22.57 27.92 -0.43
C GLY A 493 -23.33 28.95 -1.27
N ALA A 494 -24.21 28.44 -2.13
CA ALA A 494 -25.25 29.13 -2.92
C ALA A 494 -24.97 29.54 -4.38
N ASP A 495 -23.78 29.31 -4.96
CA ASP A 495 -23.55 29.51 -6.41
C ASP A 495 -22.68 28.40 -7.06
N ALA A 496 -22.70 27.19 -6.50
CA ALA A 496 -22.28 26.02 -7.28
C ALA A 496 -23.40 25.73 -8.28
N GLY A 497 -23.21 26.11 -9.54
CA GLY A 497 -24.03 25.62 -10.66
C GLY A 497 -24.16 24.08 -10.62
N PRO A 498 -25.06 23.48 -11.42
CA PRO A 498 -25.29 22.04 -11.37
C PRO A 498 -23.96 21.27 -11.39
N ALA A 499 -23.83 20.26 -10.52
CA ALA A 499 -22.61 19.46 -10.36
C ALA A 499 -22.13 18.81 -11.69
N VAL A 500 -23.01 18.80 -12.69
CA VAL A 500 -22.76 18.34 -14.05
C VAL A 500 -23.08 19.46 -15.03
N SER A 501 -22.13 19.75 -15.94
CA SER A 501 -22.31 20.74 -17.01
C SER A 501 -23.21 20.22 -18.14
N GLU A 502 -23.98 21.12 -18.78
CA GLU A 502 -24.85 20.77 -19.92
C GLU A 502 -24.06 20.15 -21.08
N GLU A 503 -22.82 20.60 -21.31
CA GLU A 503 -21.95 20.05 -22.34
C GLU A 503 -21.52 18.61 -22.01
N ALA A 504 -21.24 18.31 -20.74
CA ALA A 504 -20.90 16.95 -20.32
C ALA A 504 -22.10 16.00 -20.50
N MET A 505 -23.31 16.48 -20.24
CA MET A 505 -24.55 15.75 -20.48
C MET A 505 -24.75 15.49 -21.98
N ALA A 506 -24.62 16.51 -22.83
CA ALA A 506 -24.73 16.37 -24.28
C ALA A 506 -23.69 15.39 -24.84
N GLN A 507 -22.45 15.47 -24.37
CA GLN A 507 -21.39 14.55 -24.77
C GLN A 507 -21.70 13.10 -24.34
N MET A 508 -22.27 12.91 -23.15
CA MET A 508 -22.62 11.57 -22.65
C MET A 508 -23.79 10.98 -23.42
N GLN A 509 -24.80 11.77 -23.74
CA GLN A 509 -25.91 11.34 -24.58
C GLN A 509 -25.44 10.87 -25.96
N ALA A 510 -24.50 11.60 -26.57
CA ALA A 510 -23.90 11.22 -27.85
C ALA A 510 -23.11 9.90 -27.74
N SER A 511 -22.33 9.73 -26.66
CA SER A 511 -21.55 8.52 -26.40
C SER A 511 -22.39 7.28 -26.09
N LEU A 512 -23.55 7.43 -25.46
CA LEU A 512 -24.45 6.31 -25.19
C LEU A 512 -25.24 5.92 -26.44
N SER A 513 -25.61 6.89 -27.27
CA SER A 513 -26.38 6.64 -28.49
C SER A 513 -25.55 5.91 -29.56
N SER A 514 -24.29 6.30 -29.74
CA SER A 514 -23.43 5.75 -30.81
C SER A 514 -22.48 4.67 -30.27
N PRO A 515 -22.39 3.48 -30.89
CA PRO A 515 -21.39 2.51 -30.47
C PRO A 515 -19.97 3.03 -30.72
N SER A 516 -19.03 2.60 -29.87
CA SER A 516 -17.61 2.99 -30.01
C SER A 516 -16.95 2.57 -31.33
N ARG A 517 -17.54 1.59 -32.03
CA ARG A 517 -17.20 1.14 -33.37
C ARG A 517 -18.46 0.65 -34.06
N GLU A 518 -18.68 1.03 -35.31
CA GLU A 518 -19.77 0.47 -36.13
C GLU A 518 -19.49 -1.02 -36.41
N PRO A 519 -20.48 -1.91 -36.23
CA PRO A 519 -20.31 -3.33 -36.56
C PRO A 519 -20.03 -3.52 -38.06
N GLU A 520 -18.98 -4.26 -38.41
CA GLU A 520 -18.61 -4.53 -39.81
C GLU A 520 -19.12 -5.89 -40.31
N GLY A 521 -19.61 -6.74 -39.40
CA GLY A 521 -20.18 -8.04 -39.74
C GLY A 521 -20.98 -8.72 -38.61
N PRO A 522 -21.46 -9.96 -38.83
CA PRO A 522 -22.33 -10.67 -37.89
C PRO A 522 -21.73 -10.88 -36.49
N ALA A 523 -20.43 -11.18 -36.38
CA ALA A 523 -19.75 -11.37 -35.09
C ALA A 523 -19.65 -10.06 -34.28
N ASP A 524 -19.55 -8.91 -34.96
CA ASP A 524 -19.57 -7.61 -34.31
C ASP A 524 -20.98 -7.27 -33.82
N LEU A 525 -22.03 -7.68 -34.54
CA LEU A 525 -23.41 -7.53 -34.11
C LEU A 525 -23.71 -8.38 -32.86
N VAL A 526 -23.21 -9.62 -32.77
CA VAL A 526 -23.28 -10.42 -31.53
C VAL A 526 -22.60 -9.70 -30.37
N SER A 527 -21.44 -9.09 -30.62
CA SER A 527 -20.70 -8.34 -29.60
C SER A 527 -21.46 -7.07 -29.15
N LEU A 528 -22.18 -6.41 -30.07
CA LEU A 528 -23.07 -5.29 -29.75
C LEU A 528 -24.22 -5.74 -28.84
N LEU A 529 -24.89 -6.86 -29.17
CA LEU A 529 -25.97 -7.42 -28.36
C LEU A 529 -25.50 -7.84 -26.96
N LYS A 530 -24.32 -8.49 -26.84
CA LYS A 530 -23.73 -8.82 -25.53
C LYS A 530 -23.50 -7.58 -24.65
N ASN A 531 -23.04 -6.49 -25.25
CA ASN A 531 -22.74 -5.25 -24.53
C ASN A 531 -23.99 -4.43 -24.17
N ARG A 532 -25.00 -4.37 -25.06
CA ARG A 532 -26.19 -3.53 -24.88
C ARG A 532 -27.38 -4.25 -24.27
N GLY A 533 -27.42 -5.58 -24.32
CA GLY A 533 -28.58 -6.38 -23.92
C GLY A 533 -29.63 -6.49 -25.03
N ASP A 534 -30.90 -6.65 -24.65
CA ASP A 534 -32.01 -6.79 -25.57
C ASP A 534 -32.29 -5.50 -26.33
N LEU A 535 -32.30 -5.58 -27.66
CA LEU A 535 -32.57 -4.46 -28.57
C LEU A 535 -33.68 -4.80 -29.56
N THR A 536 -34.51 -3.82 -29.92
CA THR A 536 -35.46 -3.96 -31.04
C THR A 536 -34.73 -3.86 -32.38
N ALA A 537 -35.38 -4.31 -33.46
CA ALA A 537 -34.84 -4.15 -34.82
C ALA A 537 -34.53 -2.68 -35.14
N GLY A 538 -35.41 -1.75 -34.76
CA GLY A 538 -35.19 -0.32 -34.91
C GLY A 538 -33.99 0.22 -34.12
N GLU A 539 -33.81 -0.25 -32.88
CA GLU A 539 -32.64 0.12 -32.05
C GLU A 539 -31.33 -0.41 -32.63
N ILE A 540 -31.34 -1.61 -33.20
CA ILE A 540 -30.19 -2.21 -33.89
C ILE A 540 -29.84 -1.40 -35.14
N VAL A 541 -30.81 -1.04 -35.97
CA VAL A 541 -30.58 -0.20 -37.17
C VAL A 541 -30.01 1.16 -36.79
N LYS A 542 -30.52 1.79 -35.73
CA LYS A 542 -30.00 3.07 -35.23
C LYS A 542 -28.55 2.96 -34.75
N ALA A 543 -28.17 1.82 -34.20
CA ALA A 543 -26.83 1.58 -33.68
C ALA A 543 -25.82 1.13 -34.74
N ALA A 544 -26.24 0.32 -35.72
CA ALA A 544 -25.35 -0.43 -36.62
C ALA A 544 -25.65 -0.25 -38.12
N GLY A 545 -26.62 0.60 -38.48
CA GLY A 545 -27.04 0.86 -39.85
C GLY A 545 -27.97 -0.23 -40.43
N GLU A 546 -28.57 0.03 -41.60
CA GLU A 546 -29.57 -0.87 -42.21
C GLU A 546 -29.04 -2.26 -42.57
N ARG A 547 -27.74 -2.38 -42.89
CA ARG A 547 -27.11 -3.67 -43.22
C ARG A 547 -27.17 -4.67 -42.06
N SER A 548 -27.29 -4.19 -40.82
CA SER A 548 -27.40 -5.02 -39.63
C SER A 548 -28.62 -5.93 -39.62
N LEU A 549 -29.72 -5.56 -40.31
CA LEU A 549 -30.91 -6.41 -40.41
C LEU A 549 -30.61 -7.71 -41.15
N SER A 550 -29.79 -7.66 -42.22
CA SER A 550 -29.39 -8.86 -42.96
C SER A 550 -28.55 -9.82 -42.09
N TRP A 551 -27.69 -9.25 -41.23
CA TRP A 551 -26.91 -10.03 -40.28
C TRP A 551 -27.80 -10.60 -39.17
N LEU A 552 -28.76 -9.81 -38.67
CA LEU A 552 -29.71 -10.24 -37.65
C LEU A 552 -30.55 -11.43 -38.15
N SER A 553 -31.07 -11.38 -39.38
CA SER A 553 -31.81 -12.50 -39.97
C SER A 553 -30.94 -13.75 -40.07
N GLY A 554 -29.67 -13.64 -40.50
CA GLY A 554 -28.74 -14.77 -40.51
C GLY A 554 -28.41 -15.30 -39.09
N LEU A 555 -28.35 -14.42 -38.09
CA LEU A 555 -28.15 -14.79 -36.69
C LEU A 555 -29.39 -15.44 -36.06
N GLU A 556 -30.59 -15.08 -36.51
CA GLU A 556 -31.85 -15.70 -36.09
C GLU A 556 -32.04 -17.07 -36.74
N GLU A 557 -31.71 -17.21 -38.03
CA GLU A 557 -31.75 -18.49 -38.77
C GLU A 557 -30.74 -19.50 -38.20
N SER A 558 -29.51 -19.06 -37.89
CA SER A 558 -28.54 -19.87 -37.14
C SER A 558 -28.93 -20.02 -35.66
N GLY A 559 -29.78 -19.11 -35.17
CA GLY A 559 -30.27 -18.97 -33.81
C GLY A 559 -29.20 -18.64 -32.77
N ALA A 560 -28.13 -17.99 -33.22
CA ALA A 560 -27.19 -17.27 -32.36
C ALA A 560 -27.85 -16.06 -31.67
N ALA A 561 -28.85 -15.44 -32.30
CA ALA A 561 -29.75 -14.45 -31.71
C ALA A 561 -31.12 -15.08 -31.44
N VAL A 562 -31.73 -14.72 -30.30
CA VAL A 562 -33.06 -15.17 -29.89
C VAL A 562 -33.99 -13.97 -29.80
N ALA A 563 -35.18 -14.11 -30.37
CA ALA A 563 -36.25 -13.13 -30.24
C ALA A 563 -37.06 -13.40 -28.95
N ILE A 564 -37.21 -12.38 -28.10
CA ILE A 564 -38.17 -12.35 -26.99
C ILE A 564 -39.23 -11.31 -27.27
N ARG A 565 -40.47 -11.61 -26.87
CA ARG A 565 -41.59 -10.68 -26.96
C ARG A 565 -42.05 -10.35 -25.56
N MET A 566 -41.77 -9.14 -25.09
CA MET A 566 -42.26 -8.68 -23.79
C MET A 566 -43.75 -8.30 -23.91
N PRO A 567 -44.53 -8.41 -22.83
CA PRO A 567 -45.93 -7.97 -22.83
C PRO A 567 -46.03 -6.49 -23.21
N GLY A 568 -46.72 -6.14 -24.30
CA GLY A 568 -46.87 -4.75 -24.75
C GLY A 568 -45.92 -4.30 -25.86
N ASP A 569 -44.96 -5.14 -26.28
CA ASP A 569 -44.07 -4.81 -27.40
C ASP A 569 -44.76 -4.98 -28.77
N GLU A 570 -44.68 -3.95 -29.62
CA GLU A 570 -45.12 -3.99 -31.02
C GLU A 570 -44.18 -4.85 -31.89
N GLU A 571 -42.88 -4.84 -31.60
CA GLU A 571 -41.83 -5.60 -32.29
C GLU A 571 -41.04 -6.51 -31.33
N PRO A 572 -40.55 -7.67 -31.79
CA PRO A 572 -39.68 -8.52 -30.96
C PRO A 572 -38.36 -7.82 -30.63
N ARG A 573 -37.81 -8.16 -29.46
CA ARG A 573 -36.46 -7.77 -29.05
C ARG A 573 -35.51 -8.94 -29.23
N TYR A 574 -34.28 -8.63 -29.59
CA TYR A 574 -33.26 -9.62 -29.88
C TYR A 574 -32.14 -9.52 -28.85
N PHE A 575 -31.71 -10.68 -28.36
CA PHE A 575 -30.56 -10.84 -27.46
C PHE A 575 -29.80 -12.11 -27.85
N VAL A 576 -28.62 -12.33 -27.28
CA VAL A 576 -27.77 -13.47 -27.65
C VAL A 576 -28.28 -14.75 -27.00
N SER A 577 -28.30 -15.85 -27.76
CA SER A 577 -28.79 -17.16 -27.32
C SER A 577 -28.14 -17.68 -26.03
N ASP A 578 -26.86 -17.39 -25.81
CA ASP A 578 -26.13 -17.73 -24.57
C ASP A 578 -26.84 -17.24 -23.30
N GLU A 579 -27.59 -16.14 -23.39
CA GLU A 579 -28.25 -15.45 -22.27
C GLU A 579 -29.70 -15.93 -22.03
N ALA A 580 -30.19 -16.89 -22.83
CA ALA A 580 -31.59 -17.34 -22.78
C ALA A 580 -32.03 -17.83 -21.40
N GLU A 581 -31.15 -18.50 -20.64
CA GLU A 581 -31.45 -18.95 -19.28
C GLU A 581 -31.65 -17.78 -18.30
N LEU A 582 -30.88 -16.70 -18.45
CA LEU A 582 -31.01 -15.51 -17.59
C LEU A 582 -32.31 -14.76 -17.91
N TYR A 583 -32.61 -14.57 -19.19
CA TYR A 583 -33.88 -13.95 -19.62
C TYR A 583 -35.10 -14.79 -19.23
N ALA A 584 -35.00 -16.12 -19.22
CA ALA A 584 -36.10 -17.00 -18.80
C ALA A 584 -36.40 -16.95 -17.29
N ARG A 585 -35.41 -16.59 -16.46
CA ARG A 585 -35.56 -16.47 -14.98
C ARG A 585 -35.87 -15.04 -14.52
N PHE A 586 -35.85 -14.08 -15.44
CA PHE A 586 -36.15 -12.68 -15.14
C PHE A 586 -37.67 -12.46 -15.06
N PRO A 587 -38.18 -11.70 -14.08
CA PRO A 587 -37.46 -10.93 -13.04
C PRO A 587 -37.27 -11.64 -11.67
N GLN A 588 -37.55 -12.94 -11.55
CA GLN A 588 -37.62 -13.62 -10.25
C GLN A 588 -36.25 -13.95 -9.64
N ASP A 589 -35.23 -14.15 -10.47
CA ASP A 589 -33.87 -14.48 -10.02
C ASP A 589 -33.00 -13.21 -9.82
N PRO A 590 -32.42 -12.96 -8.62
CA PRO A 590 -31.60 -11.76 -8.37
C PRO A 590 -30.42 -11.59 -9.33
N ALA A 591 -29.77 -12.67 -9.77
CA ALA A 591 -28.65 -12.57 -10.70
C ALA A 591 -29.12 -12.14 -12.10
N SER A 592 -30.28 -12.64 -12.56
CA SER A 592 -30.91 -12.17 -13.79
C SER A 592 -31.25 -10.66 -13.75
N VAL A 593 -31.75 -10.17 -12.61
CA VAL A 593 -32.07 -8.74 -12.41
C VAL A 593 -30.81 -7.89 -12.48
N LEU A 594 -29.75 -8.28 -11.75
CA LEU A 594 -28.46 -7.58 -11.77
C LEU A 594 -27.86 -7.55 -13.19
N PHE A 595 -27.95 -8.67 -13.93
CA PHE A 595 -27.38 -8.79 -15.28
C PHE A 595 -28.13 -7.94 -16.32
N ILE A 596 -29.46 -8.05 -16.38
CA ILE A 596 -30.27 -7.39 -17.40
C ILE A 596 -30.41 -5.89 -17.08
N LEU A 597 -30.78 -5.55 -15.84
CA LEU A 597 -30.99 -4.15 -15.47
C LEU A 597 -29.68 -3.39 -15.30
N GLY A 598 -28.59 -4.05 -14.92
CA GLY A 598 -27.26 -3.44 -14.90
C GLY A 598 -26.82 -2.97 -16.29
N ARG A 599 -27.03 -3.80 -17.33
CA ARG A 599 -26.77 -3.40 -18.73
C ARG A 599 -27.69 -2.29 -19.20
N TYR A 600 -28.97 -2.37 -18.86
CA TYR A 600 -29.92 -1.28 -19.14
C TYR A 600 -29.46 0.06 -18.55
N ALA A 601 -29.03 0.05 -17.27
CA ALA A 601 -28.52 1.23 -16.58
C ALA A 601 -27.24 1.78 -17.25
N ASP A 602 -26.32 0.91 -17.67
CA ASP A 602 -25.06 1.30 -18.34
C ASP A 602 -25.27 1.95 -19.73
N GLN A 603 -26.44 1.74 -20.35
CA GLN A 603 -26.80 2.31 -21.67
C GLN A 603 -27.68 3.57 -21.59
N ARG A 604 -28.07 4.03 -20.39
CA ARG A 604 -28.90 5.23 -20.21
C ARG A 604 -28.22 6.29 -19.36
N MET A 605 -28.53 7.54 -19.63
CA MET A 605 -28.04 8.68 -18.85
C MET A 605 -28.62 8.66 -17.44
N SER A 606 -29.93 8.44 -17.34
CA SER A 606 -30.65 8.20 -16.09
C SER A 606 -31.97 7.51 -16.39
N PHE A 607 -32.58 6.92 -15.37
CA PHE A 607 -33.89 6.28 -15.45
C PHE A 607 -34.61 6.34 -14.09
N THR A 608 -35.92 6.14 -14.13
CA THR A 608 -36.82 6.03 -12.98
C THR A 608 -37.37 4.60 -12.86
N GLU A 609 -38.02 4.28 -11.74
CA GLU A 609 -38.74 3.00 -11.59
C GLU A 609 -39.86 2.85 -12.64
N ALA A 610 -40.49 3.96 -13.04
CA ALA A 610 -41.50 3.96 -14.10
C ALA A 610 -40.91 3.58 -15.47
N ASP A 611 -39.71 4.11 -15.79
CA ASP A 611 -39.01 3.75 -17.04
C ASP A 611 -38.62 2.27 -17.08
N LEU A 612 -38.30 1.67 -15.92
CA LEU A 612 -38.02 0.24 -15.82
C LEU A 612 -39.26 -0.60 -16.09
N VAL A 613 -40.42 -0.21 -15.53
CA VAL A 613 -41.70 -0.87 -15.79
C VAL A 613 -42.11 -0.73 -17.26
N GLU A 614 -41.89 0.44 -17.86
CA GLU A 614 -42.14 0.65 -19.29
C GLU A 614 -41.24 -0.21 -20.17
N ARG A 615 -39.93 -0.26 -19.88
CA ARG A 615 -39.00 -1.11 -20.66
C ARG A 615 -39.24 -2.59 -20.39
N TYR A 616 -39.54 -3.00 -19.16
CA TYR A 616 -39.71 -4.39 -18.75
C TYR A 616 -41.07 -4.59 -18.05
N PRO A 617 -42.15 -4.78 -18.82
CA PRO A 617 -43.51 -4.92 -18.27
C PRO A 617 -43.76 -6.16 -17.39
N LEU A 618 -42.76 -7.02 -17.26
CA LEU A 618 -42.75 -8.11 -16.28
C LEU A 618 -42.53 -7.61 -14.83
N LEU A 619 -42.02 -6.39 -14.66
CA LEU A 619 -41.88 -5.71 -13.38
C LEU A 619 -43.12 -4.86 -13.11
N ASP A 620 -43.65 -4.92 -11.90
CA ASP A 620 -44.56 -3.92 -11.35
C ASP A 620 -43.77 -2.81 -10.64
N LEU A 621 -44.41 -1.70 -10.24
CA LEU A 621 -43.73 -0.60 -9.55
C LEU A 621 -43.03 -1.05 -8.25
N PRO A 622 -43.63 -1.91 -7.39
CA PRO A 622 -42.93 -2.50 -6.24
C PRO A 622 -41.70 -3.33 -6.65
N GLY A 623 -41.82 -4.20 -7.65
CA GLY A 623 -40.72 -5.02 -8.15
C GLY A 623 -39.59 -4.20 -8.76
N ALA A 624 -39.91 -3.10 -9.47
CA ALA A 624 -38.92 -2.15 -9.95
C ALA A 624 -38.19 -1.43 -8.80
N ALA A 625 -38.89 -1.07 -7.74
CA ALA A 625 -38.28 -0.46 -6.55
C ALA A 625 -37.37 -1.45 -5.78
N ASP A 626 -37.76 -2.72 -5.68
CA ASP A 626 -36.92 -3.77 -5.08
C ASP A 626 -35.70 -4.08 -5.96
N ALA A 627 -35.86 -4.07 -7.29
CA ALA A 627 -34.75 -4.21 -8.23
C ALA A 627 -33.76 -3.04 -8.14
N VAL A 628 -34.24 -1.80 -8.05
CA VAL A 628 -33.40 -0.61 -7.80
C VAL A 628 -32.67 -0.73 -6.45
N ARG A 629 -33.35 -1.19 -5.40
CA ARG A 629 -32.72 -1.43 -4.09
C ARG A 629 -31.60 -2.46 -4.19
N LEU A 630 -31.83 -3.58 -4.88
CA LEU A 630 -30.82 -4.61 -5.11
C LEU A 630 -29.62 -4.06 -5.91
N LEU A 631 -29.85 -3.25 -6.94
CA LEU A 631 -28.79 -2.61 -7.73
C LEU A 631 -27.99 -1.59 -6.90
N LEU A 632 -28.63 -0.86 -5.98
CA LEU A 632 -27.99 0.07 -5.04
C LEU A 632 -27.15 -0.67 -3.99
N GLU A 633 -27.69 -1.75 -3.39
CA GLU A 633 -26.98 -2.61 -2.43
C GLU A 633 -25.73 -3.25 -3.04
N ARG A 634 -25.73 -3.51 -4.35
CA ARG A 634 -24.59 -4.04 -5.11
C ARG A 634 -23.72 -2.96 -5.75
N GLU A 635 -23.98 -1.68 -5.46
CA GLU A 635 -23.22 -0.53 -5.97
C GLU A 635 -23.11 -0.48 -7.51
N LEU A 636 -24.11 -1.00 -8.23
CA LEU A 636 -24.15 -0.93 -9.70
C LEU A 636 -24.73 0.38 -10.20
N ILE A 637 -25.67 0.93 -9.44
CA ILE A 637 -26.30 2.23 -9.69
C ILE A 637 -26.12 3.16 -8.51
N GLN A 638 -26.34 4.44 -8.74
CA GLN A 638 -26.37 5.48 -7.73
C GLN A 638 -27.39 6.55 -8.14
N ARG A 639 -27.66 7.52 -7.25
CA ARG A 639 -28.44 8.70 -7.62
C ARG A 639 -27.74 9.47 -8.74
N ALA A 640 -28.51 9.92 -9.72
CA ALA A 640 -28.04 10.73 -10.82
C ALA A 640 -27.39 12.03 -10.31
N PRO A 641 -26.13 12.35 -10.70
CA PRO A 641 -25.46 13.57 -10.26
C PRO A 641 -26.14 14.86 -10.74
N HIS A 642 -27.00 14.78 -11.77
CA HIS A 642 -27.80 15.88 -12.30
C HIS A 642 -29.23 15.94 -11.74
N ALA A 643 -29.56 15.15 -10.71
CA ALA A 643 -30.85 15.26 -10.03
C ALA A 643 -30.97 16.63 -9.31
N SER A 644 -32.14 17.24 -9.43
CA SER A 644 -32.46 18.62 -9.03
C SER A 644 -32.60 18.78 -7.50
N GLY A 645 -32.84 17.68 -6.78
CA GLY A 645 -33.04 17.66 -5.32
C GLY A 645 -32.80 16.28 -4.70
N GLU A 646 -32.75 16.21 -3.36
CA GLU A 646 -32.43 14.96 -2.66
C GLU A 646 -33.52 13.88 -2.75
N ASP A 647 -34.78 14.31 -2.91
CA ASP A 647 -35.96 13.44 -2.98
C ASP A 647 -36.27 12.94 -4.41
N GLU A 648 -35.53 13.41 -5.41
CA GLU A 648 -35.75 13.02 -6.81
C GLU A 648 -35.21 11.59 -7.05
N ARG A 649 -36.12 10.65 -7.30
CA ARG A 649 -35.82 9.23 -7.58
C ARG A 649 -35.32 9.03 -9.01
N LEU A 650 -34.17 9.62 -9.29
CA LEU A 650 -33.50 9.55 -10.58
C LEU A 650 -32.19 8.77 -10.43
N TRP A 651 -32.11 7.63 -11.10
CA TRP A 651 -31.02 6.68 -10.95
C TRP A 651 -30.13 6.66 -12.19
N THR A 652 -28.84 6.39 -12.00
CA THR A 652 -27.88 6.20 -13.10
C THR A 652 -26.85 5.15 -12.73
N SER A 653 -26.17 4.55 -13.70
CA SER A 653 -25.09 3.62 -13.40
C SER A 653 -23.89 4.36 -12.79
N VAL A 654 -23.18 3.69 -11.87
CA VAL A 654 -21.97 4.27 -11.25
C VAL A 654 -20.92 4.63 -12.29
N GLN A 655 -20.84 3.87 -13.40
CA GLN A 655 -19.93 4.15 -14.51
C GLN A 655 -20.32 5.43 -15.27
N VAL A 656 -21.61 5.60 -15.54
CA VAL A 656 -22.16 6.77 -16.24
C VAL A 656 -21.97 8.02 -15.40
N ALA A 657 -22.34 7.97 -14.11
CA ALA A 657 -22.12 9.07 -13.16
C ALA A 657 -20.63 9.46 -13.08
N SER A 658 -19.74 8.48 -12.94
CA SER A 658 -18.29 8.72 -12.86
C SER A 658 -17.71 9.35 -14.13
N LYS A 659 -18.28 9.06 -15.32
CA LYS A 659 -17.89 9.71 -16.58
C LYS A 659 -18.41 11.15 -16.62
N LEU A 660 -19.68 11.37 -16.28
CA LEU A 660 -20.29 12.70 -16.23
C LEU A 660 -19.50 13.65 -15.34
N VAL A 661 -19.23 13.26 -14.09
CA VAL A 661 -18.45 14.09 -13.15
C VAL A 661 -17.06 14.40 -13.69
N ARG A 662 -16.35 13.40 -14.25
CA ARG A 662 -15.01 13.61 -14.83
C ARG A 662 -15.02 14.58 -16.01
N TRP A 663 -16.01 14.48 -16.89
CA TRP A 663 -16.13 15.38 -18.03
C TRP A 663 -16.51 16.80 -17.60
N SER A 664 -17.39 16.95 -16.61
CA SER A 664 -17.70 18.26 -16.03
C SER A 664 -16.49 18.91 -15.37
N VAL A 665 -15.70 18.15 -14.59
CA VAL A 665 -14.43 18.65 -14.02
C VAL A 665 -13.43 19.04 -15.12
N ARG A 666 -13.34 18.24 -16.19
CA ARG A 666 -12.47 18.56 -17.34
C ARG A 666 -12.91 19.83 -18.04
N HIS A 667 -14.21 20.02 -18.26
CA HIS A 667 -14.77 21.24 -18.84
C HIS A 667 -14.48 22.46 -17.95
N ALA A 668 -14.72 22.35 -16.64
CA ALA A 668 -14.40 23.40 -15.68
C ALA A 668 -12.89 23.76 -15.70
N ARG A 669 -12.00 22.76 -15.76
CA ARG A 669 -10.55 22.99 -15.90
C ARG A 669 -10.16 23.62 -17.23
N SER A 670 -10.83 23.27 -18.32
CA SER A 670 -10.54 23.85 -19.64
C SER A 670 -10.91 25.32 -19.75
N GLN A 671 -11.84 25.81 -18.90
CA GLN A 671 -12.14 27.24 -18.80
C GLN A 671 -11.12 28.01 -17.94
N ALA A 672 -10.28 27.31 -17.18
CA ALA A 672 -9.16 27.87 -16.43
C ALA A 672 -7.85 27.68 -17.21
N GLU A 673 -7.67 28.40 -18.30
CA GLU A 673 -6.42 28.35 -19.06
C GLU A 673 -5.23 28.91 -18.24
N PRO A 674 -4.05 28.26 -18.27
CA PRO A 674 -2.84 28.79 -17.64
C PRO A 674 -2.51 30.18 -18.20
N ALA A 675 -2.13 31.12 -17.32
CA ALA A 675 -1.67 32.43 -17.75
C ALA A 675 -0.44 32.28 -18.67
N ASP A 676 -0.39 33.10 -19.72
CA ASP A 676 0.77 33.18 -20.61
C ASP A 676 2.07 33.37 -19.81
N ALA A 677 3.11 32.61 -20.17
CA ALA A 677 4.35 32.56 -19.40
C ALA A 677 5.02 33.94 -19.26
N ILE A 678 4.92 34.79 -20.30
CA ILE A 678 5.49 36.14 -20.27
C ILE A 678 4.66 37.04 -19.34
N ARG A 679 3.34 36.87 -19.33
CA ARG A 679 2.44 37.59 -18.42
C ARG A 679 2.70 37.21 -16.96
N TRP A 680 2.91 35.92 -16.69
CA TRP A 680 3.28 35.45 -15.35
C TRP A 680 4.62 36.00 -14.89
N CYS A 681 5.67 35.92 -15.72
CA CYS A 681 7.00 36.46 -15.40
C CYS A 681 6.94 37.97 -15.12
N SER A 682 6.20 38.72 -15.93
CA SER A 682 6.00 40.17 -15.73
C SER A 682 5.29 40.47 -14.41
N GLN A 683 4.27 39.70 -14.06
CA GLN A 683 3.53 39.88 -12.82
C GLN A 683 4.38 39.58 -11.58
N ILE A 684 5.19 38.51 -11.62
CA ILE A 684 6.10 38.19 -10.52
C ILE A 684 7.19 39.27 -10.38
N ALA A 685 7.77 39.75 -11.49
CA ALA A 685 8.74 40.85 -11.44
C ALA A 685 8.13 42.14 -10.87
N LEU A 686 6.88 42.44 -11.22
CA LEU A 686 6.13 43.57 -10.66
C LEU A 686 5.94 43.42 -9.15
N LEU A 687 5.46 42.26 -8.68
CA LEU A 687 5.23 41.97 -7.27
C LEU A 687 6.52 41.98 -6.44
N GLN A 688 7.67 41.68 -7.06
CA GLN A 688 8.99 41.72 -6.43
C GLN A 688 9.68 43.08 -6.55
N HIS A 689 9.01 44.10 -7.11
CA HIS A 689 9.57 45.44 -7.37
C HIS A 689 10.82 45.43 -8.28
N ALA A 690 11.03 44.35 -9.03
CA ALA A 690 12.19 44.15 -9.91
C ALA A 690 11.91 44.58 -11.36
N LEU A 691 10.69 45.04 -11.65
CA LEU A 691 10.31 45.56 -12.96
C LEU A 691 10.65 47.07 -13.04
N PRO A 692 11.22 47.57 -14.14
CA PRO A 692 11.48 49.00 -14.29
C PRO A 692 10.22 49.84 -14.05
N GLY A 693 10.30 50.81 -13.13
CA GLY A 693 9.18 51.66 -12.73
C GLY A 693 8.34 51.17 -11.54
N SER A 694 8.54 49.93 -11.05
CA SER A 694 7.93 49.44 -9.81
C SER A 694 8.89 49.40 -8.61
N GLN A 695 10.11 49.89 -8.81
CA GLN A 695 11.18 49.93 -7.84
C GLN A 695 10.83 50.86 -6.66
N MET A 696 11.19 50.43 -5.46
CA MET A 696 11.00 51.18 -4.23
C MET A 696 12.08 52.27 -4.08
N GLN A 697 11.91 53.21 -3.15
CA GLN A 697 12.88 54.29 -2.91
C GLN A 697 13.16 54.45 -1.41
N GLY A 698 14.40 54.85 -1.08
CA GLY A 698 14.83 55.16 0.29
C GLY A 698 14.92 53.95 1.24
N GLY A 699 15.16 54.23 2.52
CA GLY A 699 15.36 53.21 3.57
C GLY A 699 14.12 52.32 3.82
N GLU A 700 12.92 52.90 3.85
CA GLU A 700 11.67 52.11 3.96
C GLU A 700 11.47 51.17 2.76
N GLY A 701 11.84 51.61 1.56
CA GLY A 701 11.81 50.79 0.35
C GLY A 701 12.80 49.63 0.40
N LEU A 702 13.98 49.85 0.97
CA LEU A 702 14.97 48.82 1.21
C LEU A 702 14.49 47.79 2.24
N LEU A 703 13.89 48.25 3.35
CA LEU A 703 13.32 47.38 4.38
C LEU A 703 12.22 46.48 3.79
N ALA A 704 11.32 47.04 2.98
CA ALA A 704 10.26 46.28 2.30
C ALA A 704 10.81 45.26 1.28
N ALA A 705 11.89 45.62 0.57
CA ALA A 705 12.57 44.71 -0.35
C ALA A 705 13.23 43.53 0.40
N ILE A 706 13.89 43.81 1.53
CA ILE A 706 14.48 42.78 2.40
C ILE A 706 13.39 41.90 2.99
N GLY A 707 12.27 42.48 3.45
CA GLY A 707 11.13 41.75 4.01
C GLY A 707 10.60 40.64 3.09
N LYS A 708 10.61 40.86 1.76
CA LYS A 708 10.21 39.85 0.75
C LYS A 708 11.27 38.77 0.48
N LEU A 709 12.52 39.02 0.84
CA LEU A 709 13.67 38.16 0.51
C LEU A 709 14.32 37.50 1.73
N GLN A 710 13.65 37.54 2.88
CA GLN A 710 14.20 37.03 4.14
C GLN A 710 14.53 35.54 4.05
N GLY A 711 15.65 35.13 4.65
CA GLY A 711 16.07 33.73 4.67
C GLY A 711 16.62 33.16 3.36
N LEU A 712 16.69 33.96 2.29
CA LEU A 712 17.34 33.55 1.04
C LEU A 712 18.85 33.75 1.14
N PHE A 713 19.62 32.66 1.21
CA PHE A 713 21.08 32.70 1.18
C PHE A 713 21.58 32.89 -0.25
N LEU A 714 21.99 34.11 -0.58
CA LEU A 714 22.54 34.48 -1.88
C LEU A 714 24.02 34.88 -1.78
N PRO A 715 24.82 34.74 -2.85
CA PRO A 715 26.21 35.17 -2.85
C PRO A 715 26.36 36.63 -2.40
N LEU A 716 27.36 36.89 -1.56
CA LEU A 716 27.62 38.21 -0.98
C LEU A 716 27.62 39.32 -2.05
N SER A 717 28.30 39.11 -3.17
CA SER A 717 28.42 40.05 -4.28
C SER A 717 27.08 40.39 -4.95
N HIS A 718 26.11 39.47 -4.97
CA HIS A 718 24.85 39.65 -5.69
C HIS A 718 23.91 40.64 -5.00
N TRP A 719 23.96 40.72 -3.67
CA TRP A 719 23.04 41.57 -2.89
C TRP A 719 23.13 43.04 -3.31
N GLU A 720 24.34 43.60 -3.34
CA GLU A 720 24.56 45.02 -3.65
C GLU A 720 24.80 45.31 -5.14
N THR A 721 25.02 44.29 -5.99
CA THR A 721 25.22 44.49 -7.44
C THR A 721 23.97 44.25 -8.28
N LEU A 722 23.10 43.31 -7.88
CA LEU A 722 21.95 42.87 -8.67
C LEU A 722 20.64 42.95 -7.89
N ILE A 723 20.59 42.39 -6.68
CA ILE A 723 19.32 42.10 -6.01
C ILE A 723 18.66 43.36 -5.44
N LEU A 724 19.39 44.14 -4.63
CA LEU A 724 18.90 45.38 -4.04
C LEU A 724 18.81 46.52 -5.08
N PRO A 725 19.81 46.74 -5.96
CA PRO A 725 19.69 47.78 -7.00
C PRO A 725 18.55 47.55 -7.99
N ALA A 726 18.18 46.29 -8.27
CA ALA A 726 17.03 46.00 -9.13
C ALA A 726 15.69 46.36 -8.48
N ARG A 727 15.63 46.45 -7.15
CA ARG A 727 14.39 46.63 -6.36
C ARG A 727 14.27 48.00 -5.70
N VAL A 728 15.39 48.67 -5.47
CA VAL A 728 15.46 49.98 -4.82
C VAL A 728 16.17 50.95 -5.74
N GLN A 729 15.43 51.93 -6.25
CA GLN A 729 15.95 52.95 -7.13
C GLN A 729 16.96 53.83 -6.38
N GLY A 730 18.19 53.92 -6.91
CA GLY A 730 19.24 54.73 -6.30
C GLY A 730 19.81 54.16 -5.00
N TYR A 731 19.71 52.84 -4.79
CA TYR A 731 20.25 52.13 -3.63
C TYR A 731 21.66 52.61 -3.22
N ARG A 732 21.83 52.98 -1.95
CA ARG A 732 23.13 53.34 -1.35
C ARG A 732 23.50 52.31 -0.28
N LYS A 733 24.78 51.93 -0.24
CA LYS A 733 25.30 50.97 0.74
C LYS A 733 25.12 51.45 2.19
N GLU A 734 25.18 52.77 2.38
CA GLU A 734 24.96 53.45 3.67
C GLU A 734 23.56 53.20 4.23
N ASP A 735 22.54 53.04 3.38
CA ASP A 735 21.17 52.78 3.82
C ASP A 735 21.07 51.39 4.47
N LEU A 736 21.77 50.39 3.93
CA LEU A 736 21.82 49.05 4.52
C LEU A 736 22.61 49.04 5.83
N ASP A 737 23.73 49.75 5.90
CA ASP A 737 24.48 49.88 7.17
C ASP A 737 23.64 50.57 8.24
N LEU A 738 22.87 51.59 7.86
CA LEU A 738 21.98 52.28 8.79
C LEU A 738 20.91 51.35 9.34
N LEU A 739 20.25 50.55 8.48
CA LEU A 739 19.24 49.58 8.91
C LEU A 739 19.80 48.46 9.80
N CYS A 740 21.05 48.04 9.56
CA CYS A 740 21.73 47.10 10.47
C CYS A 740 22.09 47.77 11.81
N ALA A 741 22.52 49.04 11.77
CA ALA A 741 22.97 49.76 12.96
C ALA A 741 21.81 50.18 13.87
N THR A 742 20.63 50.48 13.28
CA THR A 742 19.38 50.69 14.02
C THR A 742 18.79 49.38 14.56
N GLY A 743 19.31 48.23 14.12
CA GLY A 743 18.84 46.91 14.54
C GLY A 743 17.54 46.46 13.86
N GLU A 744 17.09 47.16 12.80
CA GLU A 744 15.91 46.77 12.03
C GLU A 744 16.19 45.55 11.12
N VAL A 745 17.43 45.44 10.64
CA VAL A 745 17.87 44.35 9.76
C VAL A 745 19.04 43.59 10.36
N LEU A 746 18.92 42.27 10.34
CA LEU A 746 19.94 41.31 10.73
C LEU A 746 20.44 40.57 9.52
N TRP A 747 21.70 40.13 9.56
CA TRP A 747 22.25 39.28 8.52
C TRP A 747 22.98 38.08 9.12
N ILE A 748 22.89 36.95 8.42
CA ILE A 748 23.54 35.69 8.79
C ILE A 748 24.34 35.19 7.59
N GLY A 749 25.60 34.85 7.84
CA GLY A 749 26.49 34.24 6.85
C GLY A 749 26.48 32.72 6.90
N ARG A 750 26.69 32.12 5.72
CA ARG A 750 27.01 30.70 5.57
C ARG A 750 28.05 30.54 4.48
N ARG A 751 29.07 29.71 4.73
CA ARG A 751 30.00 29.24 3.71
C ARG A 751 30.29 27.76 3.88
N GLU A 752 30.13 27.00 2.81
CA GLU A 752 30.55 25.60 2.74
C GLU A 752 31.97 25.49 2.16
N GLU A 753 32.70 24.42 2.49
CA GLU A 753 34.12 24.28 2.09
C GLU A 753 34.32 24.21 0.57
N GLU A 754 33.29 23.80 -0.19
CA GLU A 754 33.32 23.70 -1.66
C GLU A 754 32.95 25.02 -2.37
N GLU A 755 32.44 26.02 -1.66
CA GLU A 755 31.93 27.26 -2.25
C GLU A 755 33.01 28.37 -2.34
N ARG A 756 33.17 28.93 -3.56
CA ARG A 756 34.13 30.00 -3.86
C ARG A 756 33.83 31.31 -3.12
N GLU A 757 32.55 31.62 -2.89
CA GLU A 757 32.08 32.84 -2.23
C GLU A 757 31.09 32.49 -1.12
N GLY A 758 31.11 33.23 -0.01
CA GLY A 758 30.13 33.07 1.08
C GLY A 758 28.76 33.61 0.70
N LYS A 759 27.71 33.02 1.28
CA LYS A 759 26.32 33.44 1.08
C LYS A 759 25.79 34.15 2.32
N ILE A 760 24.96 35.16 2.09
CA ILE A 760 24.30 35.96 3.13
C ILE A 760 22.79 35.87 2.95
N ALA A 761 22.08 35.76 4.07
CA ALA A 761 20.65 36.02 4.15
C ALA A 761 20.39 37.19 5.12
N PHE A 762 19.44 38.06 4.75
CA PHE A 762 18.95 39.14 5.60
C PHE A 762 17.63 38.75 6.27
N PHE A 763 17.36 39.33 7.42
CA PHE A 763 16.15 39.13 8.22
C PHE A 763 15.73 40.46 8.84
N LEU A 764 14.43 40.68 8.98
CA LEU A 764 13.88 41.75 9.78
C LEU A 764 13.89 41.31 11.24
N ALA A 765 14.21 42.23 12.15
CA ALA A 765 14.28 41.90 13.57
C ALA A 765 12.94 41.45 14.16
N ASP A 766 11.83 41.93 13.62
CA ASP A 766 10.46 41.59 14.04
C ASP A 766 10.04 40.17 13.63
N ASP A 767 10.63 39.62 12.56
CA ASP A 767 10.24 38.32 12.00
C ASP A 767 10.99 37.14 12.63
N LYS A 768 10.86 37.03 13.96
CA LYS A 768 11.56 36.03 14.78
C LYS A 768 11.38 34.59 14.31
N ALA A 769 10.18 34.24 13.83
CA ALA A 769 9.89 32.89 13.34
C ALA A 769 10.81 32.46 12.18
N LEU A 770 11.30 33.41 11.37
CA LEU A 770 12.14 33.11 10.21
C LEU A 770 13.62 32.92 10.58
N TYR A 771 14.14 33.64 11.58
CA TYR A 771 15.57 33.53 11.95
C TYR A 771 15.87 32.64 13.16
N GLU A 772 14.91 32.32 14.04
CA GLU A 772 15.14 31.48 15.23
C GLU A 772 15.75 30.09 14.89
N PRO A 773 15.33 29.37 13.83
CA PRO A 773 15.95 28.07 13.49
C PRO A 773 17.46 28.19 13.23
N TYR A 774 17.90 29.30 12.62
CA TYR A 774 19.32 29.55 12.37
C TYR A 774 20.08 29.92 13.64
N ALA A 775 19.44 30.68 14.54
CA ALA A 775 20.00 30.98 15.86
C ALA A 775 20.15 29.72 16.73
N GLU A 776 19.22 28.76 16.65
CA GLU A 776 19.34 27.46 17.32
C GLU A 776 20.43 26.57 16.71
N ALA A 777 20.53 26.54 15.37
CA ALA A 777 21.60 25.83 14.69
C ALA A 777 22.98 26.38 15.07
N ALA A 778 23.12 27.71 15.16
CA ALA A 778 24.32 28.37 15.63
C ALA A 778 24.69 27.93 17.06
N ARG A 779 23.73 27.84 17.99
CA ARG A 779 23.98 27.35 19.37
C ARG A 779 24.58 25.95 19.41
N ARG A 780 24.12 25.04 18.53
CA ARG A 780 24.65 23.67 18.47
C ARG A 780 26.06 23.63 17.91
N ARG A 781 26.38 24.51 16.96
CA ARG A 781 27.69 24.60 16.29
C ARG A 781 28.76 25.33 17.09
N GLU A 782 28.38 26.09 18.12
CA GLU A 782 29.32 26.83 18.98
C GLU A 782 30.39 25.91 19.60
N ALA A 783 30.08 24.64 19.86
CA ALA A 783 31.03 23.66 20.42
C ALA A 783 32.09 23.15 19.42
N THR A 784 31.83 23.29 18.12
CA THR A 784 32.64 22.73 17.02
C THR A 784 33.29 23.80 16.14
N THR A 785 33.27 25.06 16.57
CA THR A 785 33.79 26.20 15.80
C THR A 785 35.31 26.23 15.71
N ARG A 786 35.85 26.84 14.65
CA ARG A 786 37.30 27.07 14.47
C ARG A 786 37.90 28.03 15.51
N HIS A 787 37.11 28.91 16.12
CA HIS A 787 37.59 29.90 17.11
C HIS A 787 36.78 29.89 18.43
N PRO A 788 36.84 28.81 19.23
CA PRO A 788 35.95 28.60 20.38
C PRO A 788 36.20 29.59 21.53
N GLN A 789 37.45 30.04 21.70
CA GLN A 789 37.83 31.02 22.72
C GLN A 789 37.25 32.41 22.40
N LEU A 790 37.23 32.80 21.12
CA LEU A 790 36.68 34.08 20.67
C LEU A 790 35.15 34.10 20.74
N ALA A 791 34.49 33.00 20.35
CA ALA A 791 33.05 32.85 20.50
C ALA A 791 32.61 32.92 21.98
N LYS A 792 33.38 32.28 22.88
CA LYS A 792 33.16 32.38 24.33
C LYS A 792 33.34 33.80 24.87
N LEU A 793 34.36 34.53 24.41
CA LEU A 793 34.60 35.91 24.81
C LEU A 793 33.41 36.81 24.43
N ILE A 794 32.93 36.73 23.18
CA ILE A 794 31.77 37.52 22.70
C ILE A 794 30.49 37.15 23.47
N ARG A 795 30.34 35.89 23.87
CA ARG A 795 29.23 35.44 24.72
C ARG A 795 29.24 36.12 26.08
N GLU A 796 30.41 36.28 26.69
CA GLU A 796 30.58 36.87 28.02
C GLU A 796 30.53 38.41 27.96
N SER A 797 31.12 39.03 26.95
CA SER A 797 31.24 40.49 26.82
C SER A 797 30.04 41.17 26.14
N GLY A 798 29.19 40.41 25.45
CA GLY A 798 28.08 40.94 24.66
C GLY A 798 28.53 41.68 23.40
N ALA A 799 27.67 42.53 22.84
CA ALA A 799 27.98 43.35 21.66
C ALA A 799 29.27 44.14 21.88
N SER A 800 30.32 43.81 21.13
CA SER A 800 31.66 44.35 21.37
C SER A 800 32.34 44.80 20.09
N PHE A 801 32.90 46.00 20.12
CA PHE A 801 33.68 46.55 19.01
C PHE A 801 35.01 45.81 18.85
N LEU A 802 35.51 45.75 17.62
CA LEU A 802 36.77 45.08 17.26
C LEU A 802 37.95 45.55 18.13
N THR A 803 38.03 46.84 18.46
CA THR A 803 39.13 47.39 19.26
C THR A 803 39.05 47.02 20.74
N LYS A 804 37.84 46.80 21.28
CA LYS A 804 37.65 46.24 22.62
C LYS A 804 38.08 44.78 22.67
N LEU A 805 37.63 43.97 21.70
CA LEU A 805 38.01 42.56 21.60
C LEU A 805 39.53 42.39 21.39
N SER A 806 40.15 43.27 20.61
CA SER A 806 41.61 43.32 20.40
C SER A 806 42.38 43.58 21.70
N ARG A 807 41.91 44.50 22.56
CA ARG A 807 42.54 44.77 23.87
C ARG A 807 42.36 43.62 24.86
N GLU A 808 41.20 42.97 24.85
CA GLU A 808 40.90 41.85 25.75
C GLU A 808 41.63 40.56 25.37
N THR A 809 41.96 40.38 24.09
CA THR A 809 42.68 39.21 23.56
C THR A 809 44.18 39.42 23.35
N ASP A 810 44.67 40.66 23.53
CA ASP A 810 46.05 41.07 23.20
C ASP A 810 46.47 40.75 21.75
N THR A 811 45.51 40.72 20.82
CA THR A 811 45.74 40.47 19.38
C THR A 811 45.49 41.73 18.56
N ARG A 812 46.19 41.89 17.43
CA ARG A 812 46.01 43.08 16.58
C ARG A 812 44.67 43.02 15.84
N PRO A 813 43.97 44.15 15.61
CA PRO A 813 42.70 44.17 14.89
C PRO A 813 42.76 43.54 13.49
N SER A 814 43.91 43.65 12.80
CA SER A 814 44.15 43.04 11.49
C SER A 814 44.20 41.51 11.51
N GLU A 815 44.58 40.91 12.63
CA GLU A 815 44.64 39.46 12.82
C GLU A 815 43.32 38.90 13.36
N LEU A 816 42.59 39.72 14.12
CA LEU A 816 41.31 39.35 14.73
C LEU A 816 40.13 39.41 13.76
N LEU A 817 40.14 40.34 12.79
CA LEU A 817 39.05 40.52 11.83
C LEU A 817 38.80 39.27 10.95
N PRO A 818 39.81 38.59 10.36
CA PRO A 818 39.59 37.35 9.64
C PRO A 818 38.95 36.24 10.50
N ALA A 819 39.34 36.11 11.77
CA ALA A 819 38.78 35.12 12.69
C ALA A 819 37.29 35.41 13.01
N LEU A 820 36.90 36.68 13.12
CA LEU A 820 35.49 37.07 13.29
C LEU A 820 34.65 36.80 12.04
N ILE A 821 35.26 36.96 10.86
CA ILE A 821 34.62 36.68 9.58
C ILE A 821 34.43 35.17 9.38
N ASP A 822 35.39 34.34 9.78
CA ASP A 822 35.24 32.88 9.79
C ASP A 822 34.08 32.46 10.70
N LEU A 823 33.95 33.07 11.89
CA LEU A 823 32.79 32.86 12.77
C LEU A 823 31.47 33.33 12.16
N ALA A 824 31.49 34.40 11.36
CA ALA A 824 30.31 34.89 10.64
C ALA A 824 29.90 33.93 9.51
N TRP A 825 30.85 33.30 8.82
CA TRP A 825 30.60 32.28 7.81
C TRP A 825 30.11 30.95 8.38
N GLU A 826 30.45 30.64 9.62
CA GLU A 826 29.86 29.52 10.37
C GLU A 826 28.42 29.81 10.85
N GLY A 827 27.98 31.07 10.71
CA GLY A 827 26.66 31.55 11.14
C GLY A 827 26.55 31.84 12.64
N LEU A 828 27.68 31.95 13.34
CA LEU A 828 27.74 32.10 14.80
C LEU A 828 27.69 33.57 15.25
N VAL A 829 28.34 34.47 14.50
CA VAL A 829 28.47 35.89 14.83
C VAL A 829 27.92 36.75 13.69
N SER A 830 27.32 37.88 14.03
CA SER A 830 26.91 38.94 13.10
C SER A 830 27.46 40.29 13.56
N ASN A 831 27.34 41.33 12.74
CA ASN A 831 27.76 42.70 13.05
C ASN A 831 26.60 43.66 12.77
N ASP A 832 26.48 44.70 13.59
CA ASP A 832 25.48 45.77 13.43
C ASP A 832 25.75 46.67 12.20
N GLN A 833 26.81 46.42 11.43
CA GLN A 833 27.06 47.00 10.13
C GLN A 833 27.42 45.92 9.11
N PHE A 834 27.13 46.17 7.84
CA PHE A 834 27.49 45.26 6.75
C PHE A 834 28.87 45.59 6.15
N ALA A 835 29.38 46.80 6.41
CA ALA A 835 30.69 47.28 5.98
C ALA A 835 31.88 46.31 6.23
N PRO A 836 31.99 45.58 7.36
CA PRO A 836 33.14 44.70 7.60
C PRO A 836 33.22 43.53 6.60
N LEU A 837 32.09 42.97 6.20
CA LEU A 837 32.04 41.92 5.17
C LEU A 837 32.37 42.47 3.78
N ARG A 838 31.90 43.68 3.46
CA ARG A 838 32.22 44.34 2.18
C ARG A 838 33.73 44.55 2.01
N LEU A 839 34.38 45.08 3.04
CA LEU A 839 35.83 45.34 3.00
C LEU A 839 36.65 44.06 2.86
N HIS A 840 36.19 42.97 3.47
CA HIS A 840 36.84 41.67 3.32
C HIS A 840 36.68 41.09 1.91
N ALA A 841 35.50 41.25 1.30
CA ALA A 841 35.26 40.83 -0.08
C ALA A 841 36.11 41.63 -1.09
N ASP A 842 36.28 42.93 -0.88
CA ASP A 842 37.10 43.79 -1.74
C ASP A 842 38.61 43.51 -1.61
N GLN A 843 39.09 43.08 -0.43
CA GLN A 843 40.52 42.77 -0.18
C GLN A 843 41.03 41.52 -0.92
N ALA A 844 40.15 40.61 -1.36
CA ALA A 844 40.52 39.45 -2.17
C ALA A 844 41.07 39.84 -3.57
N GLY A 845 40.94 41.12 -3.97
CA GLY A 845 41.42 41.66 -5.26
C GLY A 845 42.66 42.58 -5.20
N GLY A 846 43.23 42.89 -4.03
CA GLY A 846 44.44 43.73 -3.92
C GLY A 846 44.63 44.40 -2.55
N GLN A 847 45.88 44.51 -2.09
CA GLN A 847 46.25 45.06 -0.77
C GLN A 847 45.78 46.51 -0.57
N ALA A 848 44.84 46.73 0.35
CA ALA A 848 44.52 48.04 0.93
C ALA A 848 44.62 47.99 2.47
N SER A 849 45.19 49.04 3.06
CA SER A 849 45.42 49.15 4.51
C SER A 849 44.09 49.22 5.29
N VAL A 850 43.96 48.39 6.33
CA VAL A 850 42.86 48.50 7.30
C VAL A 850 43.00 49.84 8.03
N PRO A 851 42.04 50.78 7.94
CA PRO A 851 42.13 52.07 8.64
C PRO A 851 42.08 51.86 10.16
N ARG A 852 42.85 52.65 10.91
CA ARG A 852 42.97 52.60 12.38
C ARG A 852 41.76 53.17 13.15
N THR A 853 40.57 53.22 12.56
CA THR A 853 39.39 53.88 13.16
C THR A 853 38.41 52.87 13.77
N ASP A 854 37.86 53.22 14.94
CA ASP A 854 36.91 52.47 15.79
C ASP A 854 35.52 52.20 15.15
N GLY A 855 35.38 52.25 13.82
CA GLY A 855 34.09 52.45 13.13
C GLY A 855 33.46 51.25 12.42
N PHE A 856 33.83 50.00 12.74
CA PHE A 856 33.34 48.79 12.03
C PHE A 856 32.30 48.00 12.83
N GLY A 857 31.42 48.71 13.53
CA GLY A 857 30.31 48.11 14.24
C GLY A 857 30.67 47.19 15.42
N ALA A 858 29.68 46.85 16.22
CA ALA A 858 29.78 45.86 17.29
C ALA A 858 29.46 44.45 16.77
N TRP A 859 30.33 43.50 17.10
CA TRP A 859 30.12 42.08 16.80
C TRP A 859 29.30 41.42 17.91
N THR A 860 28.30 40.62 17.51
CA THR A 860 27.35 39.94 18.42
C THR A 860 27.13 38.49 18.00
N LEU A 861 26.83 37.62 18.97
CA LEU A 861 26.36 36.27 18.65
C LEU A 861 24.94 36.33 18.08
N VAL A 862 24.66 35.53 17.05
CA VAL A 862 23.33 35.39 16.39
C VAL A 862 22.24 34.87 17.36
N ARG A 863 22.62 34.52 18.61
CA ARG A 863 21.76 34.15 19.72
C ARG A 863 21.13 35.33 20.49
N ARG A 864 21.71 36.53 20.41
CA ARG A 864 21.33 37.70 21.21
C ARG A 864 21.23 38.95 20.34
N VAL A 865 20.25 38.97 19.44
CA VAL A 865 19.71 40.25 18.99
C VAL A 865 18.64 40.63 20.00
N ARG A 866 19.04 41.39 21.04
CA ARG A 866 18.07 42.16 21.81
C ARG A 866 17.96 43.51 21.11
N LEU A 867 16.79 43.80 20.57
CA LEU A 867 16.33 45.17 20.32
C LEU A 867 16.56 45.97 21.60
N ALA A 868 17.26 47.11 21.47
CA ALA A 868 17.37 48.09 22.54
C ALA A 868 16.01 48.75 22.79
#